data_AF-A0A927XGM0-F1
#
_entry.id   AF-A0A927XGM0-F1
#
_cell.length_a   1.000
_cell.length_b   1.000
_cell.length_c   1.000
_cell.angle_alpha   90.00
_cell.angle_beta   90.00
_cell.angle_gamma   90.00
#
_symmetry.space_group_name_H-M   'P 1'
#
loop_
_entity.id
_entity.type
_entity.pdbx_description
1 polymer ?
#
loop_
_entity_poly.entity_id
_entity_poly.type
_entity_poly.pdbx_seq_one_letter_code
_entity_poly.pdbx_strand_id
1 'polypeptide(L)'
;MSKDLAIYKQGLRYELPLSEDKPQLLSDTEKATFHIQGLPAAIRLSLEEDKITYEYNGLTGELSDGVALDDVSFYRLAETYQIFDLLDKQEIYISQKSGSDFCLENADVEAVLQRVETNWQLTLLSGSLYVNNVQLTTETIQLSFGDELSFGNVFFKFFGDEVWVKGPVTVTQELIEKTESNHTFYEEYPDYHRSPRIIYRSSEDTIAINAPAKEPNKPQDGLLRMIVPPLVMVSVTILISLIQPRGIYILVTMAMSVVTVIFSVTTYIKNRKQYKVDLRERIASYHRYLSDKAIELNDLAQDQKQGQLYHYPAIETLDELSAHYNHRIYEKTPLHFDFLYYRLGLGKVPTTYALKYSQTERSGQTDPLEAEGYALYRREREISGMPIVANLAHGPVGYIGPRPLVLEQLQLMVNQLAFFHSYHDVQFITIMPEEELPHWEWMRWLPHATLQGMNVRGFVYNQRTRDQVLNSLTQILKLRRSQQESKESAESTLFSPHYVVIVTDEKLILDHVIMEFFTEDPTALGCSIIFVEDVLSSLSENIKTIINVKDRNHGQLVMEEGELREVDFALDHFPVDYDKEAIARRLAPLNHLQNLKSSIPDRVTFMEMYHAESVEELKVPERWDSHAPYKSLAVPLGLRGQDDVVSLNLHERAHGPHGLIAGTTGSGKSELIQSYILSLAVNFHPYDVAFLLIDYKGGGMANLFKDLPHLLGTITNLDGAQAMRALTSINAEIHRRERLFAANGVNHINQYQKKYKLGEVAEPLPHLF
;
A
#
# COMPACT_ATOMS: atom_id res chain seq x y z
N MET A 1 19.15 14.77 11.80
CA MET A 1 19.15 14.94 10.31
C MET A 1 20.38 14.26 9.72
N SER A 2 20.33 13.78 8.47
CA SER A 2 21.52 13.24 7.77
C SER A 2 21.91 14.14 6.61
N LYS A 3 23.21 14.39 6.43
CA LYS A 3 23.75 15.12 5.27
C LYS A 3 24.73 14.26 4.52
N ASP A 4 24.64 14.26 3.21
CA ASP A 4 25.58 13.53 2.37
C ASP A 4 26.77 14.41 1.97
N LEU A 5 27.96 13.83 2.01
CA LEU A 5 29.21 14.48 1.66
C LEU A 5 29.90 13.71 0.53
N ALA A 6 30.27 14.39 -0.54
CA ALA A 6 31.14 13.83 -1.58
C ALA A 6 32.60 14.07 -1.25
N ILE A 7 33.41 13.03 -1.46
CA ILE A 7 34.83 12.98 -1.16
C ILE A 7 35.57 12.54 -2.41
N TYR A 8 36.56 13.32 -2.84
CA TYR A 8 37.34 13.03 -4.04
C TYR A 8 38.79 12.74 -3.65
N LYS A 9 39.32 11.60 -4.12
CA LYS A 9 40.72 11.21 -3.92
C LYS A 9 41.21 10.28 -5.02
N GLN A 10 42.41 10.53 -5.55
CA GLN A 10 43.12 9.64 -6.50
C GLN A 10 42.26 9.15 -7.69
N GLY A 11 41.41 10.04 -8.22
CA GLY A 11 40.54 9.71 -9.36
C GLY A 11 39.31 8.88 -9.00
N LEU A 12 38.99 8.72 -7.72
CA LEU A 12 37.75 8.12 -7.24
C LEU A 12 36.92 9.15 -6.46
N ARG A 13 35.60 9.02 -6.58
CA ARG A 13 34.61 9.72 -5.76
C ARG A 13 33.99 8.73 -4.78
N TYR A 14 33.79 9.20 -3.56
CA TYR A 14 33.06 8.49 -2.52
C TYR A 14 31.93 9.37 -2.00
N GLU A 15 30.86 8.75 -1.53
CA GLU A 15 29.72 9.42 -0.89
C GLU A 15 29.59 8.91 0.55
N LEU A 16 29.48 9.85 1.49
CA LEU A 16 29.46 9.58 2.92
C LEU A 16 28.25 10.24 3.58
N PRO A 17 27.29 9.48 4.11
CA PRO A 17 26.21 10.01 4.92
C PRO A 17 26.70 10.33 6.34
N LEU A 18 26.48 11.57 6.79
CA LEU A 18 26.79 12.08 8.12
C LEU A 18 25.50 12.21 8.95
N SER A 19 25.53 11.75 10.21
CA SER A 19 24.42 11.88 11.16
C SER A 19 24.90 12.55 12.45
N GLU A 20 24.08 13.40 13.08
CA GLU A 20 24.44 14.17 14.28
C GLU A 20 24.99 13.30 15.44
N ASP A 21 24.46 12.09 15.62
CA ASP A 21 24.82 11.24 16.76
C ASP A 21 26.11 10.42 16.57
N LYS A 22 26.72 10.43 15.38
CA LYS A 22 27.86 9.56 15.04
C LYS A 22 28.94 10.29 14.23
N PRO A 23 30.06 10.70 14.85
CA PRO A 23 31.18 11.24 14.10
C PRO A 23 31.82 10.15 13.22
N GLN A 24 32.17 10.52 11.99
CA GLN A 24 32.77 9.63 11.00
C GLN A 24 34.30 9.79 11.05
N LEU A 25 35.04 8.68 11.10
CA LEU A 25 36.50 8.67 11.07
C LEU A 25 37.00 8.13 9.72
N LEU A 26 37.76 8.95 9.00
CA LEU A 26 38.39 8.63 7.72
C LEU A 26 39.87 8.33 7.95
N SER A 27 40.34 7.14 7.57
CA SER A 27 41.75 6.74 7.74
C SER A 27 42.10 5.56 6.83
N ASP A 28 43.40 5.34 6.61
CA ASP A 28 43.99 4.17 5.93
C ASP A 28 44.15 2.96 6.87
N THR A 29 43.47 2.97 8.02
CA THR A 29 43.56 1.89 9.02
C THR A 29 42.23 1.16 9.12
N GLU A 30 42.27 -0.15 9.41
CA GLU A 30 41.07 -1.00 9.56
C GLU A 30 40.12 -0.57 10.70
N LYS A 31 40.53 0.39 11.54
CA LYS A 31 39.70 0.96 12.62
C LYS A 31 38.90 2.18 12.19
N ALA A 32 39.03 2.63 10.93
CA ALA A 32 38.28 3.75 10.38
C ALA A 32 36.82 3.38 10.15
N THR A 33 35.90 4.33 10.35
CA THR A 33 34.49 4.16 9.94
C THR A 33 34.37 4.17 8.43
N PHE A 34 35.26 4.92 7.74
CA PHE A 34 35.35 4.96 6.30
C PHE A 34 36.81 4.83 5.84
N HIS A 35 37.12 3.75 5.14
CA HIS A 35 38.51 3.41 4.77
C HIS A 35 38.90 4.09 3.45
N ILE A 36 39.93 4.93 3.49
CA ILE A 36 40.48 5.60 2.30
C ILE A 36 41.97 5.31 2.20
N GLN A 37 42.35 4.59 1.15
CA GLN A 37 43.73 4.12 0.98
C GLN A 37 44.73 5.28 0.82
N GLY A 38 45.88 5.21 1.48
CA GLY A 38 46.97 6.18 1.36
C GLY A 38 46.66 7.55 1.98
N LEU A 39 45.82 7.62 3.01
CA LEU A 39 45.55 8.86 3.75
C LEU A 39 46.65 9.08 4.80
N PRO A 40 47.40 10.20 4.78
CA PRO A 40 48.58 10.38 5.63
C PRO A 40 48.25 10.54 7.12
N ALA A 41 47.10 11.12 7.46
CA ALA A 41 46.59 11.21 8.83
C ALA A 41 45.07 11.08 8.85
N ALA A 42 44.50 10.69 10.00
CA ALA A 42 43.07 10.48 10.12
C ALA A 42 42.29 11.81 10.12
N ILE A 43 41.17 11.87 9.42
CA ILE A 43 40.26 13.01 9.39
C ILE A 43 38.99 12.60 10.15
N ARG A 44 38.60 13.36 11.17
CA ARG A 44 37.36 13.14 11.89
C ARG A 44 36.34 14.18 11.46
N LEU A 45 35.15 13.74 11.05
CA LEU A 45 34.03 14.58 10.63
C LEU A 45 32.89 14.46 11.64
N SER A 46 32.31 15.60 12.00
CA SER A 46 31.14 15.71 12.89
C SER A 46 30.11 16.66 12.29
N LEU A 47 28.83 16.38 12.55
CA LEU A 47 27.71 17.26 12.19
C LEU A 47 27.15 17.86 13.49
N GLU A 48 27.30 19.17 13.66
CA GLU A 48 26.82 19.92 14.83
C GLU A 48 26.00 21.13 14.37
N GLU A 49 24.75 21.27 14.84
CA GLU A 49 23.89 22.43 14.54
C GLU A 49 23.84 22.80 13.04
N ASP A 50 23.64 21.79 12.18
CA ASP A 50 23.61 21.91 10.71
C ASP A 50 24.97 22.20 10.02
N LYS A 51 26.07 22.27 10.77
CA LYS A 51 27.41 22.51 10.26
C LYS A 51 28.30 21.26 10.31
N ILE A 52 29.02 21.02 9.22
CA ILE A 52 30.01 19.93 9.17
C ILE A 52 31.33 20.51 9.67
N THR A 53 31.89 19.91 10.73
CA THR A 53 33.20 20.26 11.29
C THR A 53 34.18 19.14 11.05
N TYR A 54 35.45 19.49 10.84
CA TYR A 54 36.54 18.53 10.71
C TYR A 54 37.62 18.75 11.76
N GLU A 55 38.25 17.65 12.18
CA GLU A 55 39.48 17.64 12.96
C GLU A 55 40.56 16.92 12.16
N TYR A 56 41.65 17.63 11.85
CA TYR A 56 42.79 17.12 11.08
C TYR A 56 44.11 17.66 11.62
N ASN A 57 45.05 16.79 12.01
CA ASN A 57 46.36 17.15 12.56
C ASN A 57 46.32 18.19 13.71
N GLY A 58 45.28 18.14 14.55
CA GLY A 58 45.09 19.07 15.68
C GLY A 58 44.52 20.44 15.30
N LEU A 59 44.16 20.66 14.03
CA LEU A 59 43.37 21.79 13.56
C LEU A 59 41.90 21.40 13.52
N THR A 60 41.03 22.27 14.03
CA THR A 60 39.58 22.15 13.91
C THR A 60 39.03 23.28 13.05
N GLY A 61 38.09 22.97 12.17
CA GLY A 61 37.48 23.95 11.27
C GLY A 61 36.10 23.53 10.79
N GLU A 62 35.37 24.49 10.21
CA GLU A 62 34.11 24.23 9.49
C GLU A 62 34.44 23.82 8.06
N LEU A 63 33.79 22.76 7.57
CA LEU A 63 33.97 22.23 6.24
C LEU A 63 33.01 22.94 5.28
N SER A 64 33.56 23.86 4.48
CA SER A 64 32.87 24.48 3.34
C SER A 64 33.13 23.72 2.04
N ASP A 65 32.32 23.96 1.02
CA ASP A 65 32.51 23.33 -0.31
C ASP A 65 33.90 23.64 -0.89
N GLY A 66 34.58 22.60 -1.37
CA GLY A 66 35.90 22.71 -1.98
C GLY A 66 37.08 22.79 -0.99
N VAL A 67 36.86 22.55 0.30
CA VAL A 67 37.96 22.39 1.26
C VAL A 67 38.77 21.13 0.91
N ALA A 68 40.07 21.32 0.67
CA ALA A 68 41.03 20.25 0.44
C ALA A 68 41.90 20.04 1.69
N LEU A 69 41.89 18.82 2.23
CA LEU A 69 42.79 18.37 3.28
C LEU A 69 43.77 17.37 2.65
N ASP A 70 45.01 17.81 2.46
CA ASP A 70 46.02 17.12 1.65
C ASP A 70 45.53 16.77 0.24
N ASP A 71 45.39 15.48 -0.08
CA ASP A 71 44.97 14.97 -1.39
C ASP A 71 43.47 14.61 -1.46
N VAL A 72 42.70 15.04 -0.45
CA VAL A 72 41.26 14.77 -0.33
C VAL A 72 40.46 16.06 -0.37
N SER A 73 39.52 16.15 -1.31
CA SER A 73 38.60 17.28 -1.45
C SER A 73 37.20 16.90 -0.99
N PHE A 74 36.55 17.81 -0.27
CA PHE A 74 35.21 17.60 0.29
C PHE A 74 34.19 18.59 -0.26
N TYR A 75 32.99 18.08 -0.56
CA TYR A 75 31.87 18.87 -1.08
C TYR A 75 30.56 18.42 -0.43
N ARG A 76 29.77 19.37 0.05
CA ARG A 76 28.43 19.10 0.59
C ARG A 76 27.48 18.81 -0.56
N LEU A 77 26.65 17.79 -0.39
CA LEU A 77 25.64 17.42 -1.37
C LEU A 77 24.33 18.17 -1.08
N ALA A 78 23.63 18.58 -2.13
CA ALA A 78 22.23 18.96 -2.01
C ALA A 78 21.40 17.74 -1.58
N GLU A 79 20.12 17.89 -1.25
CA GLU A 79 19.27 16.76 -0.84
C GLU A 79 18.30 16.33 -1.96
N THR A 80 17.91 17.27 -2.82
CA THR A 80 16.88 17.06 -3.85
C THR A 80 17.44 17.16 -5.26
N TYR A 81 16.85 16.39 -6.18
CA TYR A 81 17.07 16.53 -7.62
C TYR A 81 16.07 17.53 -8.21
N GLN A 82 16.55 18.30 -9.19
CA GLN A 82 15.72 19.01 -10.16
C GLN A 82 15.76 18.21 -11.46
N ILE A 83 14.61 18.02 -12.10
CA ILE A 83 14.49 17.16 -13.28
C ILE A 83 14.23 18.06 -14.48
N PHE A 84 14.95 17.86 -15.58
CA PHE A 84 14.79 18.65 -16.80
C PHE A 84 14.53 17.76 -18.01
N ASP A 85 13.63 18.21 -18.88
CA ASP A 85 13.32 17.56 -20.14
C ASP A 85 14.36 17.91 -21.22
N LEU A 86 14.82 16.90 -21.96
CA LEU A 86 15.81 17.00 -23.03
C LEU A 86 15.24 16.64 -24.42
N LEU A 87 13.95 16.37 -24.56
CA LEU A 87 13.34 15.85 -25.80
C LEU A 87 13.70 16.68 -27.04
N ASP A 88 13.69 18.01 -26.93
CA ASP A 88 13.94 18.93 -28.04
C ASP A 88 15.43 19.29 -28.25
N LYS A 89 16.33 18.80 -27.40
CA LYS A 89 17.75 19.16 -27.43
C LYS A 89 18.56 18.12 -28.23
N GLN A 90 19.46 18.63 -29.07
CA GLN A 90 20.45 17.84 -29.82
C GLN A 90 21.86 17.99 -29.24
N GLU A 91 22.12 19.13 -28.60
CA GLU A 91 23.38 19.43 -27.91
C GLU A 91 23.07 20.07 -26.56
N ILE A 92 23.89 19.76 -25.57
CA ILE A 92 23.82 20.33 -24.22
C ILE A 92 25.21 20.83 -23.85
N TYR A 93 25.28 22.08 -23.42
CA TYR A 93 26.52 22.70 -22.96
C TYR A 93 26.50 22.83 -21.43
N ILE A 94 27.53 22.27 -20.78
CA ILE A 94 27.76 22.37 -19.34
C ILE A 94 29.05 23.17 -19.13
N SER A 95 28.94 24.39 -18.60
CA SER A 95 30.11 25.20 -18.24
C SER A 95 29.82 26.34 -17.26
N GLN A 96 30.83 27.09 -16.86
CA GLN A 96 30.68 28.33 -16.07
C GLN A 96 30.28 29.56 -16.94
N LYS A 97 30.30 29.44 -18.27
CA LYS A 97 30.03 30.58 -19.17
C LYS A 97 28.54 30.88 -19.23
N SER A 98 28.22 32.19 -19.14
CA SER A 98 26.86 32.71 -19.38
C SER A 98 26.39 32.37 -20.79
N GLY A 99 25.36 31.52 -20.90
CA GLY A 99 24.82 31.02 -22.16
C GLY A 99 24.90 29.50 -22.34
N SER A 100 25.53 28.77 -21.42
CA SER A 100 25.48 27.30 -21.37
C SER A 100 24.11 26.83 -20.87
N ASP A 101 23.61 25.69 -21.36
CA ASP A 101 22.31 25.14 -20.92
C ASP A 101 22.28 24.92 -19.40
N PHE A 102 23.38 24.37 -18.86
CA PHE A 102 23.65 24.23 -17.43
C PHE A 102 24.85 25.09 -17.04
N CYS A 103 24.59 26.20 -16.36
CA CYS A 103 25.60 27.14 -15.89
C CYS A 103 26.03 26.81 -14.46
N LEU A 104 27.32 26.54 -14.29
CA LEU A 104 27.92 26.13 -13.02
C LEU A 104 28.47 27.35 -12.29
N GLU A 105 28.11 27.56 -11.02
CA GLU A 105 28.57 28.75 -10.29
C GLU A 105 30.05 28.66 -9.89
N ASN A 106 30.50 27.49 -9.41
CA ASN A 106 31.80 27.32 -8.74
C ASN A 106 32.62 26.13 -9.28
N ALA A 107 32.47 25.76 -10.56
CA ALA A 107 33.19 24.62 -11.15
C ALA A 107 33.83 24.98 -12.50
N ASP A 108 35.13 24.72 -12.61
CA ASP A 108 35.94 24.93 -13.81
C ASP A 108 35.93 23.65 -14.68
N VAL A 109 34.75 23.34 -15.23
CA VAL A 109 34.52 22.21 -16.14
C VAL A 109 33.80 22.72 -17.37
N GLU A 110 34.29 22.35 -18.55
CA GLU A 110 33.60 22.58 -19.83
C GLU A 110 33.36 21.23 -20.49
N ALA A 111 32.09 20.86 -20.65
CA ALA A 111 31.69 19.62 -21.29
C ALA A 111 30.52 19.86 -22.25
N VAL A 112 30.52 19.09 -23.35
CA VAL A 112 29.46 19.12 -24.35
C VAL A 112 28.90 17.72 -24.49
N LEU A 113 27.57 17.60 -24.42
CA LEU A 113 26.88 16.37 -24.78
C LEU A 113 26.21 16.54 -26.13
N GLN A 114 26.46 15.61 -27.04
CA GLN A 114 25.80 15.56 -28.35
C GLN A 114 24.95 14.31 -28.45
N ARG A 115 23.74 14.43 -28.98
CA ARG A 115 22.81 13.32 -29.13
C ARG A 115 23.21 12.46 -30.32
N VAL A 116 23.45 11.17 -30.07
CA VAL A 116 23.75 10.16 -31.10
C VAL A 116 22.70 9.06 -30.98
N GLU A 117 21.77 9.03 -31.93
CA GLU A 117 20.56 8.18 -31.89
C GLU A 117 19.70 8.48 -30.64
N THR A 118 19.66 7.56 -29.67
CA THR A 118 18.94 7.70 -28.40
C THR A 118 19.85 8.03 -27.21
N ASN A 119 21.18 7.96 -27.39
CA ASN A 119 22.15 8.11 -26.32
C ASN A 119 22.91 9.44 -26.41
N TRP A 120 23.55 9.84 -25.32
CA TRP A 120 24.35 11.06 -25.25
C TRP A 120 25.84 10.73 -25.34
N GLN A 121 26.55 11.38 -26.25
CA GLN A 121 28.00 11.33 -26.33
C GLN A 121 28.58 12.56 -25.65
N LEU A 122 29.32 12.32 -24.57
CA LEU A 122 29.97 13.33 -23.76
C LEU A 122 31.38 13.58 -24.26
N THR A 123 31.72 14.85 -24.52
CA THR A 123 33.08 15.32 -24.81
C THR A 123 33.52 16.31 -23.74
N LEU A 124 34.61 15.99 -23.04
CA LEU A 124 35.22 16.85 -22.03
C LEU A 124 36.21 17.79 -22.71
N LEU A 125 35.92 19.09 -22.68
CA LEU A 125 36.77 20.13 -23.29
C LEU A 125 37.83 20.61 -22.28
N SER A 126 37.45 20.80 -21.03
CA SER A 126 38.37 21.17 -19.95
C SER A 126 37.82 20.80 -18.56
N GLY A 127 38.73 20.69 -17.59
CA GLY A 127 38.41 20.36 -16.20
C GLY A 127 38.52 18.87 -15.87
N SER A 128 38.11 18.50 -14.66
CA SER A 128 38.06 17.11 -14.20
C SER A 128 36.63 16.68 -13.96
N LEU A 129 36.20 15.62 -14.64
CA LEU A 129 34.85 15.07 -14.54
C LEU A 129 34.91 13.62 -14.08
N TYR A 130 33.96 13.21 -13.26
CA TYR A 130 33.82 11.83 -12.81
C TYR A 130 32.56 11.23 -13.42
N VAL A 131 32.68 10.04 -13.99
CA VAL A 131 31.55 9.25 -14.51
C VAL A 131 31.41 8.02 -13.64
N ASN A 132 30.23 7.81 -13.04
CA ASN A 132 29.95 6.69 -12.15
C ASN A 132 31.04 6.52 -11.06
N ASN A 133 31.41 7.63 -10.41
CA ASN A 133 32.41 7.73 -9.35
C ASN A 133 33.88 7.53 -9.75
N VAL A 134 34.19 7.39 -11.05
CA VAL A 134 35.56 7.25 -11.55
C VAL A 134 35.93 8.45 -12.40
N GLN A 135 37.11 9.01 -12.21
CA GLN A 135 37.59 10.14 -13.00
C GLN A 135 37.74 9.73 -14.47
N LEU A 136 37.15 10.54 -15.35
CA LEU A 136 37.26 10.36 -16.78
C LEU A 136 38.70 10.59 -17.23
N THR A 137 39.26 9.62 -17.95
CA THR A 137 40.64 9.67 -18.49
C THR A 137 40.68 9.87 -20.01
N THR A 138 39.53 9.74 -20.68
CA THR A 138 39.35 9.88 -22.13
C THR A 138 38.62 11.18 -22.46
N GLU A 139 38.95 11.81 -23.59
CA GLU A 139 38.30 13.06 -24.01
C GLU A 139 36.82 12.88 -24.39
N THR A 140 36.43 11.68 -24.82
CA THR A 140 35.07 11.38 -25.26
C THR A 140 34.60 10.03 -24.71
N ILE A 141 33.33 9.95 -24.29
CA ILE A 141 32.67 8.73 -23.82
C ILE A 141 31.20 8.74 -24.23
N GLN A 142 30.64 7.58 -24.52
CA GLN A 142 29.20 7.42 -24.74
C GLN A 142 28.52 7.10 -23.40
N LEU A 143 27.55 7.91 -23.01
CA LEU A 143 26.78 7.70 -21.80
C LEU A 143 25.70 6.65 -22.03
N SER A 144 25.61 5.76 -21.07
CA SER A 144 24.56 4.75 -20.94
C SER A 144 23.41 5.30 -20.09
N PHE A 145 22.28 4.59 -20.13
CA PHE A 145 21.10 4.95 -19.34
C PHE A 145 21.42 4.98 -17.83
N GLY A 146 21.12 6.11 -17.18
CA GLY A 146 21.32 6.31 -15.75
C GLY A 146 22.76 6.65 -15.34
N ASP A 147 23.67 6.88 -16.28
CA ASP A 147 25.04 7.29 -15.97
C ASP A 147 25.05 8.62 -15.21
N GLU A 148 25.89 8.67 -14.18
CA GLU A 148 26.04 9.84 -13.31
C GLU A 148 27.35 10.58 -13.62
N LEU A 149 27.24 11.85 -13.98
CA LEU A 149 28.35 12.80 -14.08
C LEU A 149 28.45 13.58 -12.78
N SER A 150 29.64 13.62 -12.19
CA SER A 150 29.89 14.32 -10.94
C SER A 150 31.08 15.24 -11.07
N PHE A 151 30.94 16.44 -10.50
CA PHE A 151 32.06 17.36 -10.31
C PHE A 151 31.76 18.32 -9.16
N GLY A 152 32.69 18.41 -8.20
CA GLY A 152 32.49 19.21 -7.00
C GLY A 152 31.21 18.82 -6.24
N ASN A 153 30.32 19.79 -6.03
CA ASN A 153 29.02 19.64 -5.37
C ASN A 153 27.84 19.52 -6.37
N VAL A 154 28.11 19.30 -7.66
CA VAL A 154 27.09 19.17 -8.71
C VAL A 154 27.09 17.77 -9.32
N PHE A 155 25.88 17.24 -9.55
CA PHE A 155 25.63 15.91 -10.11
C PHE A 155 24.60 16.01 -11.22
N PHE A 156 24.85 15.26 -12.29
CA PHE A 156 23.93 15.07 -13.39
C PHE A 156 23.72 13.58 -13.59
N LYS A 157 22.47 13.13 -13.67
CA LYS A 157 22.13 11.75 -14.03
C LYS A 157 21.30 11.75 -15.30
N PHE A 158 21.78 11.08 -16.35
CA PHE A 158 21.20 11.16 -17.68
C PHE A 158 20.35 9.93 -18.02
N PHE A 159 19.13 10.13 -18.51
CA PHE A 159 18.16 9.09 -18.84
C PHE A 159 17.64 9.18 -20.29
N GLY A 160 18.46 9.67 -21.22
CA GLY A 160 18.13 9.77 -22.65
C GLY A 160 17.26 10.98 -22.99
N ASP A 161 16.02 11.01 -22.51
CA ASP A 161 15.06 12.11 -22.67
C ASP A 161 15.02 13.08 -21.48
N GLU A 162 15.63 12.72 -20.36
CA GLU A 162 15.66 13.53 -19.15
C GLU A 162 17.05 13.60 -18.52
N VAL A 163 17.28 14.65 -17.73
CA VAL A 163 18.45 14.75 -16.85
C VAL A 163 18.05 15.20 -15.46
N TRP A 164 18.58 14.52 -14.45
CA TRP A 164 18.41 14.90 -13.06
C TRP A 164 19.64 15.66 -12.59
N VAL A 165 19.43 16.82 -11.99
CA VAL A 165 20.48 17.73 -11.56
C VAL A 165 20.40 17.95 -10.06
N LYS A 166 21.54 17.85 -9.38
CA LYS A 166 21.65 18.06 -7.94
C LYS A 166 22.83 19.01 -7.68
N GLY A 167 22.61 20.08 -6.93
CA GLY A 167 23.65 21.09 -6.62
C GLY A 167 23.35 22.49 -7.18
N PRO A 168 24.24 23.47 -6.93
CA PRO A 168 24.03 24.85 -7.36
C PRO A 168 24.27 25.02 -8.87
N VAL A 169 23.21 24.84 -9.66
CA VAL A 169 23.23 25.00 -11.12
C VAL A 169 22.18 26.01 -11.53
N THR A 170 22.58 27.00 -12.33
CA THR A 170 21.63 27.90 -12.99
C THR A 170 21.31 27.32 -14.36
N VAL A 171 20.03 27.02 -14.60
CA VAL A 171 19.56 26.45 -15.87
C VAL A 171 18.97 27.54 -16.76
N THR A 172 19.24 27.47 -18.06
CA THR A 172 18.64 28.39 -19.05
C THR A 172 17.13 28.23 -19.14
N GLN A 173 16.41 29.30 -19.50
CA GLN A 173 14.94 29.29 -19.63
C GLN A 173 14.41 28.37 -20.75
N GLU A 174 15.29 27.83 -21.60
CA GLU A 174 14.91 26.92 -22.68
C GLU A 174 14.73 25.47 -22.23
N LEU A 175 15.23 25.10 -21.04
CA LEU A 175 15.01 23.78 -20.45
C LEU A 175 13.80 23.83 -19.53
N ILE A 176 12.88 22.88 -19.73
CA ILE A 176 11.65 22.78 -18.96
C ILE A 176 11.92 21.89 -17.74
N GLU A 177 11.73 22.45 -16.54
CA GLU A 177 11.79 21.69 -15.29
C GLU A 177 10.53 20.82 -15.17
N LYS A 178 10.72 19.52 -14.93
CA LYS A 178 9.66 18.55 -14.67
C LYS A 178 9.49 18.38 -13.16
N THR A 179 8.25 18.26 -12.71
CA THR A 179 7.93 17.99 -11.31
C THR A 179 8.25 16.54 -10.93
N GLU A 180 8.10 15.60 -11.86
CA GLU A 180 8.36 14.16 -11.67
C GLU A 180 9.06 13.57 -12.91
N SER A 181 9.90 12.56 -12.70
CA SER A 181 10.66 11.91 -13.77
C SER A 181 9.89 10.73 -14.35
N ASN A 182 9.99 10.54 -15.67
CA ASN A 182 9.49 9.34 -16.35
C ASN A 182 10.20 8.05 -15.88
N HIS A 183 11.39 8.17 -15.27
CA HIS A 183 12.24 7.05 -14.85
C HIS A 183 12.20 6.78 -13.34
N THR A 184 11.20 7.35 -12.66
CA THR A 184 10.93 7.05 -11.24
C THR A 184 10.30 5.66 -11.06
N PHE A 185 9.74 5.10 -12.13
CA PHE A 185 9.01 3.82 -12.10
C PHE A 185 9.95 2.62 -12.25
N TYR A 186 9.52 1.47 -11.75
CA TYR A 186 10.22 0.19 -11.95
C TYR A 186 10.04 -0.32 -13.38
N GLU A 187 10.94 -1.21 -13.84
CA GLU A 187 11.06 -1.65 -15.24
C GLU A 187 9.76 -2.23 -15.84
N GLU A 188 8.96 -2.92 -15.04
CA GLU A 188 7.70 -3.57 -15.46
C GLU A 188 6.45 -2.69 -15.27
N TYR A 189 6.59 -1.44 -14.83
CA TYR A 189 5.44 -0.56 -14.60
C TYR A 189 4.63 -0.38 -15.91
N PRO A 190 3.27 -0.43 -15.86
CA PRO A 190 2.41 -0.45 -14.68
C PRO A 190 2.03 -1.84 -14.16
N ASP A 191 2.62 -2.90 -14.69
CA ASP A 191 2.29 -4.27 -14.29
C ASP A 191 2.85 -4.58 -12.91
N TYR A 192 1.96 -5.00 -12.00
CA TYR A 192 2.31 -5.27 -10.62
C TYR A 192 2.05 -6.74 -10.26
N HIS A 193 3.03 -7.36 -9.62
CA HIS A 193 2.94 -8.69 -9.06
C HIS A 193 3.04 -8.65 -7.53
N ARG A 194 2.20 -9.45 -6.87
CA ARG A 194 2.26 -9.61 -5.41
C ARG A 194 3.58 -10.24 -4.99
N SER A 195 4.27 -9.55 -4.08
CA SER A 195 5.41 -10.13 -3.38
C SER A 195 4.96 -11.03 -2.22
N PRO A 196 5.79 -12.00 -1.80
CA PRO A 196 5.54 -12.76 -0.59
C PRO A 196 5.41 -11.85 0.63
N ARG A 197 4.36 -12.06 1.42
CA ARG A 197 4.04 -11.22 2.58
C ARG A 197 4.85 -11.62 3.81
N ILE A 198 5.37 -10.62 4.52
CA ILE A 198 5.99 -10.79 5.85
C ILE A 198 4.90 -10.67 6.93
N ILE A 199 4.81 -11.66 7.81
CA ILE A 199 3.83 -11.67 8.91
C ILE A 199 4.54 -11.69 10.26
N TYR A 200 4.44 -10.58 11.00
CA TYR A 200 4.84 -10.53 12.40
C TYR A 200 3.84 -11.28 13.26
N ARG A 201 4.35 -12.19 14.10
CA ARG A 201 3.57 -12.94 15.10
C ARG A 201 4.05 -12.53 16.49
N SER A 202 3.11 -12.12 17.34
CA SER A 202 3.39 -11.84 18.75
C SER A 202 3.72 -13.13 19.51
N SER A 203 4.46 -13.02 20.62
CA SER A 203 4.63 -14.14 21.55
C SER A 203 3.31 -14.44 22.28
N GLU A 204 2.98 -15.73 22.37
CA GLU A 204 1.86 -16.28 23.15
C GLU A 204 2.33 -16.89 24.49
N ASP A 205 3.56 -16.60 24.90
CA ASP A 205 4.15 -17.19 26.10
C ASP A 205 3.41 -16.77 27.37
N THR A 206 3.41 -17.65 28.39
CA THR A 206 2.87 -17.33 29.71
C THR A 206 3.98 -16.78 30.61
N ILE A 207 3.87 -15.53 31.01
CA ILE A 207 4.86 -14.86 31.87
C ILE A 207 4.27 -14.69 33.27
N ALA A 208 5.00 -15.16 34.28
CA ALA A 208 4.60 -15.03 35.67
C ALA A 208 5.47 -14.01 36.42
N ILE A 209 4.80 -13.06 37.10
CA ILE A 209 5.43 -12.20 38.09
C ILE A 209 5.33 -12.88 39.46
N ASN A 210 6.50 -13.19 40.02
CA ASN A 210 6.63 -13.88 41.29
C ASN A 210 6.48 -12.92 42.46
N ALA A 211 5.78 -13.36 43.51
CA ALA A 211 5.69 -12.64 44.77
C ALA A 211 7.05 -12.63 45.48
N PRO A 212 7.33 -11.61 46.32
CA PRO A 212 8.58 -11.57 47.07
C PRO A 212 8.69 -12.77 48.01
N ALA A 213 9.92 -13.22 48.29
CA ALA A 213 10.17 -14.24 49.30
C ALA A 213 9.58 -13.80 50.65
N LYS A 214 9.14 -14.74 51.50
CA LYS A 214 8.54 -14.43 52.81
C LYS A 214 9.46 -13.54 53.67
N GLU A 215 8.87 -12.62 54.44
CA GLU A 215 9.65 -11.77 55.35
C GLU A 215 10.44 -12.63 56.36
N PRO A 216 11.74 -12.37 56.58
CA PRO A 216 12.50 -13.10 57.59
C PRO A 216 11.87 -12.92 58.97
N ASN A 217 11.79 -14.01 59.73
CA ASN A 217 11.18 -13.98 61.06
C ASN A 217 11.94 -13.01 61.97
N LYS A 218 11.21 -12.06 62.58
CA LYS A 218 11.78 -11.23 63.65
C LYS A 218 12.31 -12.16 64.76
N PRO A 219 13.50 -11.89 65.34
CA PRO A 219 14.03 -12.70 66.42
C PRO A 219 13.18 -12.51 67.69
N GLN A 220 12.05 -13.22 67.79
CA GLN A 220 11.07 -13.09 68.89
C GLN A 220 11.53 -13.75 70.20
N ASP A 221 12.53 -14.64 70.16
CA ASP A 221 13.05 -15.35 71.35
C ASP A 221 14.39 -14.82 71.88
N GLY A 222 14.87 -13.67 71.40
CA GLY A 222 16.19 -13.15 71.75
C GLY A 222 16.38 -12.87 73.24
N LEU A 223 15.36 -12.30 73.89
CA LEU A 223 15.41 -11.96 75.32
C LEU A 223 15.32 -13.19 76.23
N LEU A 224 14.42 -14.12 75.91
CA LEU A 224 14.26 -15.39 76.65
C LEU A 224 15.51 -16.27 76.50
N ARG A 225 16.05 -16.44 75.29
CA ARG A 225 17.31 -17.18 75.07
C ARG A 225 18.54 -16.49 75.67
N MET A 226 18.50 -15.16 75.86
CA MET A 226 19.58 -14.41 76.51
C MET A 226 19.56 -14.55 78.04
N ILE A 227 18.38 -14.69 78.65
CA ILE A 227 18.22 -14.73 80.12
C ILE A 227 18.20 -16.17 80.66
N VAL A 228 17.63 -17.13 79.93
CA VAL A 228 17.44 -18.51 80.41
C VAL A 228 18.75 -19.24 80.75
N PRO A 229 19.80 -19.27 79.92
CA PRO A 229 21.03 -20.00 80.25
C PRO A 229 21.77 -19.45 81.48
N PRO A 230 21.95 -18.12 81.65
CA PRO A 230 22.48 -17.55 82.89
C PRO A 230 21.64 -17.91 84.12
N LEU A 231 20.31 -17.87 84.01
CA LEU A 231 19.40 -18.13 85.13
C LEU A 231 19.41 -19.62 85.54
N VAL A 232 19.43 -20.54 84.58
CA VAL A 232 19.61 -21.98 84.80
C VAL A 232 20.99 -22.25 85.42
N MET A 233 22.06 -21.61 84.94
CA MET A 233 23.40 -21.78 85.49
C MET A 233 23.50 -21.28 86.94
N VAL A 234 22.92 -20.11 87.26
CA VAL A 234 22.83 -19.60 88.64
C VAL A 234 22.12 -20.61 89.54
N SER A 235 21.01 -21.20 89.06
CA SER A 235 20.26 -22.24 89.77
C SER A 235 21.09 -23.51 90.01
N VAL A 236 21.84 -23.95 89.00
CA VAL A 236 22.74 -25.12 89.08
C VAL A 236 23.89 -24.86 90.07
N THR A 237 24.47 -23.67 90.10
CA THR A 237 25.48 -23.29 91.11
C THR A 237 24.94 -23.34 92.53
N ILE A 238 23.72 -22.85 92.76
CA ILE A 238 23.07 -22.89 94.08
C ILE A 238 22.84 -24.35 94.50
N LEU A 239 22.36 -25.20 93.59
CA LEU A 239 22.10 -26.61 93.86
C LEU A 239 23.39 -27.41 94.17
N ILE A 240 24.46 -27.22 93.38
CA ILE A 240 25.76 -27.89 93.60
C ILE A 240 26.39 -27.42 94.92
N SER A 241 26.23 -26.14 95.28
CA SER A 241 26.74 -25.59 96.54
C SER A 241 26.10 -26.21 97.80
N LEU A 242 24.86 -26.70 97.69
CA LEU A 242 24.13 -27.37 98.78
C LEU A 242 24.53 -28.85 98.96
N ILE A 243 25.01 -29.51 97.89
CA ILE A 243 25.30 -30.95 97.89
C ILE A 243 26.80 -31.23 98.15
N GLN A 244 27.72 -30.39 97.66
CA GLN A 244 29.17 -30.53 97.91
C GLN A 244 29.89 -29.17 97.97
N PRO A 245 30.33 -28.70 99.16
CA PRO A 245 31.06 -27.45 99.30
C PRO A 245 32.55 -27.63 98.96
N ARG A 246 32.88 -27.67 97.66
CA ARG A 246 34.26 -27.59 97.16
C ARG A 246 34.44 -26.28 96.37
N GLY A 247 35.25 -25.36 96.89
CA GLY A 247 35.40 -23.99 96.35
C GLY A 247 35.85 -23.90 94.89
N ILE A 248 36.55 -24.91 94.37
CA ILE A 248 37.02 -24.94 92.97
C ILE A 248 35.85 -25.01 91.97
N TYR A 249 34.77 -25.73 92.29
CA TYR A 249 33.61 -25.86 91.39
C TYR A 249 32.82 -24.56 91.25
N ILE A 250 32.78 -23.74 92.31
CA ILE A 250 32.13 -22.41 92.30
C ILE A 250 32.88 -21.45 91.36
N LEU A 251 34.22 -21.46 91.39
CA LEU A 251 35.03 -20.62 90.50
C LEU A 251 34.88 -21.01 89.02
N VAL A 252 34.88 -22.31 88.71
CA VAL A 252 34.75 -22.80 87.33
C VAL A 252 33.37 -22.49 86.75
N THR A 253 32.30 -22.65 87.54
CA THR A 253 30.94 -22.33 87.10
C THR A 253 30.71 -20.82 86.95
N MET A 254 31.34 -19.99 87.78
CA MET A 254 31.32 -18.53 87.63
C MET A 254 32.06 -18.05 86.37
N ALA A 255 33.19 -18.68 86.02
CA ALA A 255 33.90 -18.37 84.78
C ALA A 255 33.05 -18.75 83.55
N MET A 256 32.37 -19.91 83.60
CA MET A 256 31.48 -20.38 82.52
C MET A 256 30.22 -19.53 82.36
N SER A 257 29.68 -18.95 83.44
CA SER A 257 28.52 -18.04 83.37
C SER A 257 28.88 -16.71 82.70
N VAL A 258 30.08 -16.17 82.94
CA VAL A 258 30.59 -14.98 82.23
C VAL A 258 30.74 -15.25 80.73
N VAL A 259 31.33 -16.40 80.35
CA VAL A 259 31.49 -16.79 78.94
C VAL A 259 30.15 -16.97 78.24
N THR A 260 29.16 -17.59 78.89
CA THR A 260 27.82 -17.78 78.31
C THR A 260 27.04 -16.48 78.17
N VAL A 261 27.18 -15.53 79.09
CA VAL A 261 26.59 -14.18 78.94
C VAL A 261 27.20 -13.45 77.74
N ILE A 262 28.53 -13.47 77.59
CA ILE A 262 29.22 -12.85 76.44
C ILE A 262 28.79 -13.52 75.13
N PHE A 263 28.70 -14.84 75.10
CA PHE A 263 28.24 -15.60 73.92
C PHE A 263 26.79 -15.29 73.54
N SER A 264 25.88 -15.17 74.52
CA SER A 264 24.49 -14.81 74.29
C SER A 264 24.33 -13.39 73.74
N VAL A 265 25.07 -12.42 74.27
CA VAL A 265 25.07 -11.03 73.79
C VAL A 265 25.63 -10.93 72.38
N THR A 266 26.77 -11.56 72.11
CA THR A 266 27.39 -11.57 70.77
C THR A 266 26.51 -12.25 69.74
N THR A 267 25.84 -13.35 70.10
CA THR A 267 24.86 -14.04 69.24
C THR A 267 23.62 -13.19 68.97
N TYR A 268 23.11 -12.47 69.97
CA TYR A 268 21.97 -11.56 69.77
C TYR A 268 22.31 -10.40 68.83
N ILE A 269 23.48 -9.77 69.00
CA ILE A 269 23.97 -8.70 68.11
C ILE A 269 24.18 -9.25 66.70
N LYS A 270 24.79 -10.42 66.56
CA LYS A 270 24.99 -11.09 65.26
C LYS A 270 23.65 -11.39 64.58
N ASN A 271 22.67 -11.94 65.28
CA ASN A 271 21.34 -12.23 64.73
C ASN A 271 20.59 -10.96 64.32
N ARG A 272 20.70 -9.88 65.08
CA ARG A 272 20.09 -8.58 64.73
C ARG A 272 20.77 -7.93 63.52
N LYS A 273 22.10 -8.08 63.39
CA LYS A 273 22.85 -7.64 62.22
C LYS A 273 22.49 -8.48 61.00
N GLN A 274 22.43 -9.80 61.14
CA GLN A 274 22.04 -10.74 60.09
C GLN A 274 20.62 -10.44 59.59
N TYR A 275 19.63 -10.30 60.49
CA TYR A 275 18.27 -9.90 60.13
C TYR A 275 18.21 -8.61 59.29
N LYS A 276 19.02 -7.59 59.64
CA LYS A 276 19.11 -6.35 58.86
C LYS A 276 19.77 -6.54 57.50
N VAL A 277 20.75 -7.44 57.39
CA VAL A 277 21.40 -7.79 56.11
C VAL A 277 20.43 -8.56 55.23
N ASP A 278 19.82 -9.62 55.74
CA ASP A 278 18.85 -10.46 55.03
C ASP A 278 17.64 -9.63 54.54
N LEU A 279 17.17 -8.67 55.34
CA LEU A 279 16.06 -7.79 54.95
C LEU A 279 16.46 -6.81 53.83
N ARG A 280 17.69 -6.27 53.86
CA ARG A 280 18.21 -5.42 52.78
C ARG A 280 18.45 -6.23 51.51
N GLU A 281 19.02 -7.42 51.64
CA GLU A 281 19.28 -8.33 50.54
C GLU A 281 17.97 -8.75 49.86
N ARG A 282 16.93 -9.10 50.63
CA ARG A 282 15.58 -9.37 50.15
C ARG A 282 15.00 -8.22 49.30
N ILE A 283 15.06 -6.99 49.81
CA ILE A 283 14.57 -5.81 49.10
C ILE A 283 15.37 -5.60 47.81
N ALA A 284 16.70 -5.62 47.89
CA ALA A 284 17.58 -5.40 46.75
C ALA A 284 17.42 -6.49 45.67
N SER A 285 17.34 -7.76 46.05
CA SER A 285 17.14 -8.87 45.12
C SER A 285 15.79 -8.79 44.42
N TYR A 286 14.74 -8.39 45.14
CA TYR A 286 13.40 -8.30 44.59
C TYR A 286 13.25 -7.08 43.67
N HIS A 287 13.82 -5.93 44.03
CA HIS A 287 13.87 -4.77 43.13
C HIS A 287 14.65 -5.08 41.85
N ARG A 288 15.77 -5.81 41.96
CA ARG A 288 16.52 -6.26 40.78
C ARG A 288 15.69 -7.20 39.91
N TYR A 289 15.01 -8.17 40.52
CA TYR A 289 14.08 -9.06 39.82
C TYR A 289 12.96 -8.28 39.10
N LEU A 290 12.33 -7.31 39.77
CA LEU A 290 11.29 -6.47 39.16
C LEU A 290 11.84 -5.61 38.02
N SER A 291 13.06 -5.09 38.17
CA SER A 291 13.74 -4.33 37.11
C SER A 291 14.00 -5.20 35.88
N ASP A 292 14.59 -6.39 36.08
CA ASP A 292 14.89 -7.33 35.00
C ASP A 292 13.59 -7.78 34.30
N LYS A 293 12.53 -8.04 35.09
CA LYS A 293 11.20 -8.38 34.54
C LYS A 293 10.52 -7.22 33.82
N ALA A 294 10.68 -5.99 34.28
CA ALA A 294 10.13 -4.82 33.60
C ALA A 294 10.79 -4.61 32.23
N ILE A 295 12.11 -4.85 32.12
CA ILE A 295 12.83 -4.79 30.84
C ILE A 295 12.29 -5.86 29.88
N GLU A 296 12.21 -7.11 30.32
CA GLU A 296 11.67 -8.23 29.52
C GLU A 296 10.24 -7.96 29.02
N LEU A 297 9.36 -7.44 29.88
CA LEU A 297 7.99 -7.09 29.52
C LEU A 297 7.93 -5.91 28.54
N ASN A 298 8.79 -4.90 28.72
CA ASN A 298 8.86 -3.76 27.83
C ASN A 298 9.34 -4.15 26.43
N ASP A 299 10.35 -5.03 26.34
CA ASP A 299 10.85 -5.53 25.06
C ASP A 299 9.75 -6.29 24.30
N LEU A 300 9.03 -7.18 24.99
CA LEU A 300 7.89 -7.91 24.41
C LEU A 300 6.74 -6.97 23.99
N ALA A 301 6.46 -5.94 24.80
CA ALA A 301 5.45 -4.94 24.45
C ALA A 301 5.86 -4.11 23.23
N GLN A 302 7.15 -3.78 23.11
CA GLN A 302 7.70 -3.05 21.96
C GLN A 302 7.65 -3.91 20.68
N ASP A 303 8.00 -5.19 20.76
CA ASP A 303 7.90 -6.13 19.64
C ASP A 303 6.44 -6.31 19.18
N GLN A 304 5.52 -6.49 20.13
CA GLN A 304 4.08 -6.57 19.82
C GLN A 304 3.59 -5.28 19.14
N LYS A 305 4.01 -4.12 19.65
CA LYS A 305 3.64 -2.81 19.09
C LYS A 305 4.18 -2.60 17.69
N GLN A 306 5.45 -2.92 17.45
CA GLN A 306 6.07 -2.80 16.14
C GLN A 306 5.39 -3.72 15.11
N GLY A 307 5.10 -4.98 15.48
CA GLY A 307 4.40 -5.91 14.61
C GLY A 307 2.97 -5.45 14.26
N GLN A 308 2.23 -4.90 15.22
CA GLN A 308 0.87 -4.39 14.98
C GLN A 308 0.86 -3.10 14.16
N LEU A 309 1.76 -2.15 14.43
CA LEU A 309 1.90 -0.93 13.61
C LEU A 309 2.39 -1.24 12.19
N TYR A 310 3.16 -2.31 11.99
CA TYR A 310 3.53 -2.79 10.67
C TYR A 310 2.28 -3.27 9.89
N HIS A 311 1.43 -4.11 10.50
CA HIS A 311 0.22 -4.64 9.85
C HIS A 311 -0.88 -3.59 9.63
N TYR A 312 -0.94 -2.59 10.51
CA TYR A 312 -1.97 -1.55 10.54
C TYR A 312 -1.34 -0.15 10.65
N PRO A 313 -0.63 0.30 9.60
CA PRO A 313 0.06 1.58 9.59
C PRO A 313 -0.93 2.76 9.53
N ALA A 314 -0.41 3.95 9.84
CA ALA A 314 -1.16 5.20 9.66
C ALA A 314 -1.18 5.63 8.18
N ILE A 315 -2.01 6.62 7.85
CA ILE A 315 -2.21 7.07 6.46
C ILE A 315 -0.93 7.66 5.85
N GLU A 316 -0.11 8.33 6.66
CA GLU A 316 1.17 8.92 6.23
C GLU A 316 2.13 7.85 5.73
N THR A 317 2.21 6.74 6.47
CA THR A 317 3.03 5.58 6.07
C THR A 317 2.47 4.92 4.81
N LEU A 318 1.14 4.86 4.63
CA LEU A 318 0.55 4.34 3.39
C LEU A 318 0.87 5.24 2.19
N ASP A 319 0.85 6.55 2.39
CA ASP A 319 1.22 7.53 1.37
C ASP A 319 2.68 7.34 0.95
N GLU A 320 3.61 7.27 1.91
CA GLU A 320 5.04 6.98 1.67
C GLU A 320 5.26 5.65 0.92
N LEU A 321 4.59 4.57 1.34
CA LEU A 321 4.71 3.26 0.70
C LEU A 321 4.13 3.27 -0.72
N SER A 322 3.05 4.00 -0.96
CA SER A 322 2.43 4.15 -2.28
C SER A 322 3.32 4.96 -3.24
N ALA A 323 3.99 6.00 -2.75
CA ALA A 323 4.90 6.83 -3.54
C ALA A 323 6.10 6.04 -4.08
N HIS A 324 6.56 5.03 -3.35
CA HIS A 324 7.70 4.19 -3.74
C HIS A 324 7.28 2.83 -4.34
N TYR A 325 6.01 2.65 -4.71
CA TYR A 325 5.48 1.40 -5.25
C TYR A 325 5.92 0.16 -4.44
N ASN A 326 5.81 0.26 -3.12
CA ASN A 326 6.36 -0.74 -2.22
C ASN A 326 5.70 -2.12 -2.43
N HIS A 327 6.48 -3.20 -2.28
CA HIS A 327 6.05 -4.60 -2.40
C HIS A 327 4.86 -5.01 -1.50
N ARG A 328 4.50 -4.18 -0.51
CA ARG A 328 3.35 -4.36 0.38
C ARG A 328 2.00 -4.00 -0.24
N ILE A 329 1.98 -3.36 -1.42
CA ILE A 329 0.74 -3.11 -2.15
C ILE A 329 0.07 -4.46 -2.47
N TYR A 330 -1.23 -4.54 -2.21
CA TYR A 330 -2.07 -5.73 -2.43
C TYR A 330 -1.65 -7.01 -1.67
N GLU A 331 -0.90 -6.90 -0.56
CA GLU A 331 -0.36 -8.05 0.19
C GLU A 331 -1.42 -8.94 0.88
N LYS A 332 -2.63 -8.42 1.13
CA LYS A 332 -3.71 -9.15 1.83
C LYS A 332 -4.60 -9.90 0.84
N THR A 333 -4.92 -11.15 1.18
CA THR A 333 -5.75 -12.06 0.38
C THR A 333 -6.90 -12.59 1.22
N PRO A 334 -8.01 -13.09 0.61
CA PRO A 334 -9.14 -13.67 1.35
C PRO A 334 -8.78 -14.86 2.27
N LEU A 335 -7.59 -15.45 2.11
CA LEU A 335 -7.10 -16.56 2.92
C LEU A 335 -6.31 -16.12 4.17
N HIS A 336 -5.92 -14.85 4.25
CA HIS A 336 -5.18 -14.33 5.39
C HIS A 336 -6.11 -13.99 6.56
N PHE A 337 -5.61 -14.16 7.79
CA PHE A 337 -6.37 -13.95 9.03
C PHE A 337 -6.86 -12.51 9.21
N ASP A 338 -6.17 -11.55 8.59
CA ASP A 338 -6.46 -10.12 8.68
C ASP A 338 -7.08 -9.55 7.40
N PHE A 339 -7.70 -10.41 6.59
CA PHE A 339 -8.50 -9.97 5.43
C PHE A 339 -9.64 -9.05 5.89
N LEU A 340 -9.78 -7.89 5.24
CA LEU A 340 -10.75 -6.84 5.58
C LEU A 340 -10.63 -6.26 7.00
N TYR A 341 -9.52 -6.51 7.70
CA TYR A 341 -9.19 -5.75 8.90
C TYR A 341 -8.62 -4.38 8.54
N TYR A 342 -9.07 -3.37 9.27
CA TYR A 342 -8.61 -2.00 9.14
C TYR A 342 -8.51 -1.34 10.50
N ARG A 343 -7.66 -0.32 10.60
CA ARG A 343 -7.40 0.46 11.80
C ARG A 343 -8.42 1.57 11.95
N LEU A 344 -8.95 1.71 13.15
CA LEU A 344 -9.81 2.82 13.58
C LEU A 344 -9.04 3.97 14.21
N GLY A 345 -7.89 3.66 14.83
CA GLY A 345 -7.12 4.62 15.59
C GLY A 345 -6.21 3.96 16.62
N LEU A 346 -5.70 4.74 17.56
CA LEU A 346 -4.77 4.28 18.59
C LEU A 346 -5.43 4.22 19.97
N GLY A 347 -5.38 3.07 20.63
CA GLY A 347 -5.99 2.84 21.94
C GLY A 347 -5.11 1.99 22.85
N LYS A 348 -5.77 1.38 23.84
CA LYS A 348 -5.14 0.40 24.74
C LYS A 348 -5.63 -1.00 24.38
N VAL A 349 -4.69 -1.92 24.18
CA VAL A 349 -4.98 -3.31 23.83
C VAL A 349 -4.31 -4.22 24.85
N PRO A 350 -4.96 -5.31 25.28
CA PRO A 350 -4.32 -6.30 26.14
C PRO A 350 -3.07 -6.92 25.48
N THR A 351 -2.13 -7.35 26.31
CA THR A 351 -0.94 -8.08 25.85
C THR A 351 -1.32 -9.41 25.19
N THR A 352 -0.61 -9.80 24.13
CA THR A 352 -0.83 -11.12 23.50
C THR A 352 -0.31 -12.26 24.39
N TYR A 353 0.78 -12.01 25.12
CA TYR A 353 1.32 -12.95 26.11
C TYR A 353 0.43 -13.00 27.36
N ALA A 354 0.29 -14.20 27.94
CA ALA A 354 -0.54 -14.42 29.11
C ALA A 354 0.21 -14.03 30.38
N LEU A 355 0.01 -12.78 30.85
CA LEU A 355 0.60 -12.29 32.09
C LEU A 355 -0.15 -12.83 33.31
N LYS A 356 0.54 -13.49 34.25
CA LYS A 356 -0.01 -14.02 35.50
C LYS A 356 0.73 -13.49 36.72
N TYR A 357 0.00 -13.30 37.82
CA TYR A 357 0.59 -13.03 39.13
C TYR A 357 0.53 -14.30 39.99
N SER A 358 1.65 -14.66 40.63
CA SER A 358 1.82 -15.95 41.33
C SER A 358 0.96 -16.18 42.58
N GLN A 359 0.26 -15.18 43.11
CA GLN A 359 -0.69 -15.36 44.22
C GLN A 359 -2.13 -15.00 43.81
N THR A 360 -3.05 -15.95 43.99
CA THR A 360 -4.47 -15.83 43.62
C THR A 360 -5.36 -15.31 44.76
N GLU A 361 -4.94 -15.42 46.02
CA GLU A 361 -5.73 -15.02 47.19
C GLU A 361 -4.92 -14.08 48.09
N ARG A 362 -5.39 -12.84 48.24
CA ARG A 362 -4.80 -11.86 49.15
C ARG A 362 -4.99 -12.33 50.59
N SER A 363 -3.94 -12.87 51.21
CA SER A 363 -3.85 -12.86 52.67
C SER A 363 -3.82 -11.39 53.11
N GLY A 364 -4.73 -10.95 53.98
CA GLY A 364 -4.93 -9.55 54.37
C GLY A 364 -3.75 -8.80 55.02
N GLN A 365 -2.52 -9.32 54.93
CA GLN A 365 -1.27 -8.62 55.25
C GLN A 365 -0.53 -8.34 53.95
N THR A 366 -0.62 -7.10 53.44
CA THR A 366 0.07 -6.69 52.21
C THR A 366 1.49 -6.24 52.53
N ASP A 367 2.49 -7.02 52.09
CA ASP A 367 3.87 -6.56 52.08
C ASP A 367 4.01 -5.40 51.07
N PRO A 368 4.69 -4.27 51.41
CA PRO A 368 4.96 -3.19 50.47
C PRO A 368 5.62 -3.67 49.16
N LEU A 369 6.53 -4.65 49.20
CA LEU A 369 7.17 -5.21 48.00
C LEU A 369 6.18 -5.97 47.11
N GLU A 370 5.21 -6.64 47.72
CA GLU A 370 4.16 -7.33 46.98
C GLU A 370 3.25 -6.33 46.24
N ALA A 371 2.97 -5.18 46.87
CA ALA A 371 2.23 -4.10 46.23
C ALA A 371 2.96 -3.54 45.01
N GLU A 372 4.29 -3.40 45.07
CA GLU A 372 5.11 -2.98 43.92
C GLU A 372 5.08 -4.01 42.78
N GLY A 373 5.22 -5.30 43.09
CA GLY A 373 5.12 -6.36 42.07
C GLY A 373 3.73 -6.43 41.42
N TYR A 374 2.67 -6.25 42.20
CA TYR A 374 1.31 -6.20 41.68
C TYR A 374 1.03 -4.92 40.86
N ALA A 375 1.67 -3.80 41.21
CA ALA A 375 1.58 -2.58 40.43
C ALA A 375 2.23 -2.76 39.05
N LEU A 376 3.38 -3.44 38.96
CA LEU A 376 4.00 -3.82 37.69
C LEU A 376 3.06 -4.72 36.87
N TYR A 377 2.51 -5.77 37.48
CA TYR A 377 1.53 -6.66 36.85
C TYR A 377 0.33 -5.90 36.25
N ARG A 378 -0.25 -4.95 37.01
CA ARG A 378 -1.40 -4.18 36.53
C ARG A 378 -1.03 -3.22 35.40
N ARG A 379 0.15 -2.61 35.47
CA ARG A 379 0.62 -1.62 34.49
C ARG A 379 0.92 -2.28 33.14
N GLU A 380 1.61 -3.42 33.15
CA GLU A 380 2.07 -4.12 31.94
C GLU A 380 1.03 -5.07 31.34
N ARG A 381 -0.24 -5.01 31.77
CA ARG A 381 -1.33 -5.85 31.25
C ARG A 381 -1.90 -5.33 29.93
N GLU A 382 -1.83 -4.03 29.71
CA GLU A 382 -2.35 -3.35 28.54
C GLU A 382 -1.26 -2.46 27.95
N ILE A 383 -1.11 -2.51 26.63
CA ILE A 383 -0.15 -1.70 25.89
C ILE A 383 -0.91 -0.49 25.33
N SER A 384 -0.37 0.70 25.56
CA SER A 384 -0.94 1.96 25.07
C SER A 384 -0.37 2.36 23.70
N GLY A 385 -1.20 3.04 22.90
CA GLY A 385 -0.81 3.46 21.55
C GLY A 385 -0.74 2.30 20.57
N MET A 386 -1.66 1.34 20.72
CA MET A 386 -1.83 0.18 19.86
C MET A 386 -2.96 0.43 18.86
N PRO A 387 -2.87 -0.05 17.62
CA PRO A 387 -3.96 0.08 16.65
C PRO A 387 -5.18 -0.69 17.14
N ILE A 388 -6.31 0.00 17.29
CA ILE A 388 -7.62 -0.64 17.44
C ILE A 388 -8.11 -0.96 16.04
N VAL A 389 -8.51 -2.21 15.84
CA VAL A 389 -8.92 -2.72 14.53
C VAL A 389 -10.39 -3.11 14.55
N ALA A 390 -11.03 -3.01 13.39
CA ALA A 390 -12.34 -3.58 13.13
C ALA A 390 -12.25 -4.46 11.88
N ASN A 391 -13.20 -5.40 11.76
CA ASN A 391 -13.27 -6.32 10.63
C ASN A 391 -14.63 -6.22 9.93
N LEU A 392 -14.61 -6.14 8.60
CA LEU A 392 -15.82 -6.18 7.78
C LEU A 392 -16.28 -7.61 7.43
N ALA A 393 -15.40 -8.61 7.53
CA ALA A 393 -15.69 -10.02 7.21
C ALA A 393 -16.49 -10.77 8.28
N HIS A 394 -16.70 -10.18 9.46
CA HIS A 394 -17.41 -10.82 10.58
C HIS A 394 -18.83 -10.29 10.79
N GLY A 395 -19.36 -9.52 9.83
CA GLY A 395 -20.75 -9.07 9.79
C GLY A 395 -20.91 -7.58 9.51
N PRO A 396 -22.16 -7.08 9.52
CA PRO A 396 -22.45 -5.68 9.25
C PRO A 396 -21.92 -4.77 10.35
N VAL A 397 -21.38 -3.62 9.94
CA VAL A 397 -20.77 -2.62 10.83
C VAL A 397 -21.61 -1.34 10.84
N GLY A 398 -21.86 -0.78 12.02
CA GLY A 398 -22.54 0.50 12.20
C GLY A 398 -21.59 1.58 12.71
N TYR A 399 -21.54 2.71 12.01
CA TYR A 399 -20.88 3.93 12.47
C TYR A 399 -21.92 4.90 13.01
N ILE A 400 -21.62 5.47 14.18
CA ILE A 400 -22.44 6.48 14.85
C ILE A 400 -21.59 7.71 15.12
N GLY A 401 -22.13 8.91 14.90
CA GLY A 401 -21.48 10.14 15.34
C GLY A 401 -21.66 11.32 14.38
N PRO A 402 -20.96 12.46 14.61
CA PRO A 402 -21.04 13.61 13.74
C PRO A 402 -20.61 13.27 12.31
N ARG A 403 -21.52 13.51 11.35
CA ARG A 403 -21.39 13.08 9.95
C ARG A 403 -20.04 13.41 9.28
N PRO A 404 -19.47 14.63 9.39
CA PRO A 404 -18.17 14.93 8.77
C PRO A 404 -17.01 14.06 9.31
N LEU A 405 -17.03 13.75 10.61
CA LEU A 405 -15.99 12.94 11.25
C LEU A 405 -16.13 11.47 10.83
N VAL A 406 -17.36 10.95 10.79
CA VAL A 406 -17.61 9.58 10.31
C VAL A 406 -17.17 9.41 8.86
N LEU A 407 -17.51 10.37 7.98
CA LEU A 407 -17.07 10.33 6.59
C LEU A 407 -15.54 10.31 6.46
N GLU A 408 -14.83 11.10 7.29
CA GLU A 408 -13.37 11.06 7.33
C GLU A 408 -12.84 9.66 7.68
N GLN A 409 -13.40 9.02 8.73
CA GLN A 409 -13.00 7.67 9.13
C GLN A 409 -13.26 6.61 8.04
N LEU A 410 -14.40 6.71 7.35
CA LEU A 410 -14.70 5.82 6.24
C LEU A 410 -13.74 6.03 5.06
N GLN A 411 -13.33 7.26 4.78
CA GLN A 411 -12.34 7.55 3.74
C GLN A 411 -10.96 6.99 4.10
N LEU A 412 -10.55 7.09 5.38
CA LEU A 412 -9.32 6.46 5.87
C LEU A 412 -9.39 4.93 5.73
N MET A 413 -10.51 4.31 6.10
CA MET A 413 -10.75 2.88 5.91
C MET A 413 -10.64 2.48 4.43
N VAL A 414 -11.25 3.22 3.51
CA VAL A 414 -11.17 2.94 2.07
C VAL A 414 -9.71 2.96 1.60
N ASN A 415 -8.92 3.95 1.99
CA ASN A 415 -7.50 4.02 1.62
C ASN A 415 -6.71 2.83 2.15
N GLN A 416 -6.90 2.45 3.42
CA GLN A 416 -6.25 1.27 4.01
C GLN A 416 -6.62 -0.01 3.27
N LEU A 417 -7.92 -0.23 3.02
CA LEU A 417 -8.39 -1.44 2.35
C LEU A 417 -7.94 -1.50 0.89
N ALA A 418 -8.00 -0.38 0.16
CA ALA A 418 -7.59 -0.29 -1.24
C ALA A 418 -6.08 -0.51 -1.43
N PHE A 419 -5.25 -0.03 -0.49
CA PHE A 419 -3.81 -0.24 -0.55
C PHE A 419 -3.44 -1.72 -0.32
N PHE A 420 -4.04 -2.37 0.69
CA PHE A 420 -3.66 -3.73 1.08
C PHE A 420 -4.35 -4.85 0.30
N HIS A 421 -5.50 -4.60 -0.32
CA HIS A 421 -6.26 -5.60 -1.07
C HIS A 421 -6.29 -5.24 -2.55
N SER A 422 -6.19 -6.24 -3.43
CA SER A 422 -6.37 -6.04 -4.86
C SER A 422 -7.82 -5.68 -5.21
N TYR A 423 -8.02 -4.90 -6.27
CA TYR A 423 -9.36 -4.64 -6.85
C TYR A 423 -10.04 -5.90 -7.42
N HIS A 424 -9.27 -6.98 -7.62
CA HIS A 424 -9.80 -8.31 -7.91
C HIS A 424 -10.37 -9.02 -6.68
N ASP A 425 -9.90 -8.67 -5.48
CA ASP A 425 -10.33 -9.30 -4.23
C ASP A 425 -11.37 -8.46 -3.48
N VAL A 426 -11.31 -7.13 -3.59
CA VAL A 426 -12.22 -6.20 -2.90
C VAL A 426 -12.69 -5.11 -3.84
N GLN A 427 -14.01 -4.83 -3.85
CA GLN A 427 -14.61 -3.74 -4.62
C GLN A 427 -15.56 -2.91 -3.75
N PHE A 428 -15.58 -1.60 -3.95
CA PHE A 428 -16.39 -0.68 -3.16
C PHE A 428 -17.67 -0.28 -3.88
N ILE A 429 -18.76 -0.20 -3.12
CA ILE A 429 -20.01 0.42 -3.54
C ILE A 429 -20.40 1.45 -2.48
N THR A 430 -20.46 2.71 -2.86
CA THR A 430 -20.81 3.82 -1.96
C THR A 430 -22.20 4.34 -2.32
N ILE A 431 -23.13 4.22 -1.37
CA ILE A 431 -24.49 4.75 -1.42
C ILE A 431 -24.54 6.01 -0.58
N MET A 432 -24.79 7.15 -1.22
CA MET A 432 -24.64 8.47 -0.62
C MET A 432 -25.63 9.48 -1.16
N PRO A 433 -25.97 10.53 -0.40
CA PRO A 433 -26.74 11.63 -0.95
C PRO A 433 -25.89 12.40 -1.97
N GLU A 434 -26.55 13.04 -2.94
CA GLU A 434 -25.85 13.79 -4.01
C GLU A 434 -24.94 14.91 -3.47
N GLU A 435 -25.28 15.48 -2.32
CA GLU A 435 -24.50 16.51 -1.63
C GLU A 435 -23.12 16.01 -1.15
N GLU A 436 -22.97 14.71 -0.91
CA GLU A 436 -21.71 14.11 -0.47
C GLU A 436 -20.79 13.68 -1.61
N LEU A 437 -21.27 13.71 -2.85
CA LEU A 437 -20.50 13.30 -4.02
C LEU A 437 -19.11 13.97 -4.10
N PRO A 438 -18.95 15.28 -3.82
CA PRO A 438 -17.63 15.93 -3.83
C PRO A 438 -16.65 15.35 -2.80
N HIS A 439 -17.14 14.82 -1.67
CA HIS A 439 -16.30 14.23 -0.64
C HIS A 439 -15.76 12.84 -1.05
N TRP A 440 -16.39 12.20 -2.03
CA TRP A 440 -16.06 10.86 -2.50
C TRP A 440 -15.49 10.82 -3.92
N GLU A 441 -15.37 11.97 -4.59
CA GLU A 441 -14.92 12.06 -5.99
C GLU A 441 -13.53 11.42 -6.18
N TRP A 442 -12.63 11.58 -5.20
CA TRP A 442 -11.29 10.96 -5.14
C TRP A 442 -11.29 9.42 -5.24
N MET A 443 -12.38 8.74 -4.89
CA MET A 443 -12.45 7.28 -5.05
C MET A 443 -12.60 6.86 -6.52
N ARG A 444 -13.00 7.76 -7.43
CA ARG A 444 -13.26 7.40 -8.84
C ARG A 444 -12.03 6.92 -9.59
N TRP A 445 -10.84 7.27 -9.07
CA TRP A 445 -9.55 6.85 -9.61
C TRP A 445 -9.19 5.44 -9.14
N LEU A 446 -9.72 4.97 -8.01
CA LEU A 446 -9.44 3.63 -7.52
C LEU A 446 -10.04 2.58 -8.47
N PRO A 447 -9.26 1.56 -8.87
CA PRO A 447 -9.78 0.44 -9.67
C PRO A 447 -10.85 -0.36 -8.89
N HIS A 448 -10.78 -0.33 -7.55
CA HIS A 448 -11.76 -0.91 -6.63
C HIS A 448 -13.14 -0.27 -6.69
N ALA A 449 -13.25 0.99 -7.13
CA ALA A 449 -14.53 1.69 -7.25
C ALA A 449 -15.29 1.30 -8.54
N THR A 450 -14.70 0.46 -9.40
CA THR A 450 -15.34 -0.05 -10.62
C THR A 450 -15.69 -1.52 -10.48
N LEU A 451 -16.96 -1.86 -10.70
CA LEU A 451 -17.45 -3.23 -10.71
C LEU A 451 -17.01 -3.91 -12.01
N GLN A 452 -15.83 -4.53 -11.98
CA GLN A 452 -15.10 -4.99 -13.18
C GLN A 452 -15.92 -5.90 -14.09
N GLY A 453 -16.77 -6.78 -13.54
CA GLY A 453 -17.60 -7.69 -14.33
C GLY A 453 -18.76 -7.01 -15.08
N MET A 454 -19.09 -5.77 -14.74
CA MET A 454 -20.23 -5.03 -15.31
C MET A 454 -19.84 -3.69 -15.93
N ASN A 455 -18.59 -3.27 -15.72
CA ASN A 455 -18.06 -1.99 -16.17
C ASN A 455 -18.92 -0.79 -15.71
N VAL A 456 -19.37 -0.82 -14.45
CA VAL A 456 -20.14 0.25 -13.82
C VAL A 456 -19.39 0.74 -12.58
N ARG A 457 -19.38 2.05 -12.35
CA ARG A 457 -18.82 2.63 -11.12
C ARG A 457 -19.75 2.36 -9.94
N GLY A 458 -19.18 1.99 -8.80
CA GLY A 458 -19.89 1.68 -7.55
C GLY A 458 -20.45 2.91 -6.83
N PHE A 459 -20.76 4.02 -7.50
CA PHE A 459 -21.36 5.19 -6.86
C PHE A 459 -22.86 5.21 -7.07
N VAL A 460 -23.62 5.27 -5.97
CA VAL A 460 -25.08 5.37 -5.97
C VAL A 460 -25.48 6.65 -5.25
N TYR A 461 -25.86 7.67 -6.04
CA TYR A 461 -26.26 8.98 -5.52
C TYR A 461 -27.57 9.52 -6.11
N ASN A 462 -28.10 8.85 -7.13
CA ASN A 462 -29.43 9.11 -7.67
C ASN A 462 -30.12 7.81 -8.10
N GLN A 463 -31.40 7.93 -8.46
CA GLN A 463 -32.24 6.79 -8.82
C GLN A 463 -31.71 6.00 -10.04
N ARG A 464 -31.12 6.68 -11.02
CA ARG A 464 -30.55 6.02 -12.22
C ARG A 464 -29.34 5.15 -11.84
N THR A 465 -28.40 5.71 -11.09
CA THR A 465 -27.21 4.98 -10.62
C THR A 465 -27.59 3.84 -9.68
N ARG A 466 -28.61 4.06 -8.84
CA ARG A 466 -29.18 3.04 -7.95
C ARG A 466 -29.65 1.82 -8.74
N ASP A 467 -30.50 2.05 -9.74
CA ASP A 467 -31.06 0.95 -10.53
C ASP A 467 -29.98 0.25 -11.37
N GLN A 468 -28.92 0.95 -11.78
CA GLN A 468 -27.80 0.32 -12.50
C GLN A 468 -26.93 -0.55 -11.57
N VAL A 469 -26.50 -0.02 -10.43
CA VAL A 469 -25.54 -0.69 -9.54
C VAL A 469 -26.21 -1.74 -8.66
N LEU A 470 -27.34 -1.40 -8.03
CA LEU A 470 -27.95 -2.29 -7.03
C LEU A 470 -28.70 -3.47 -7.65
N ASN A 471 -29.33 -3.31 -8.82
CA ASN A 471 -29.93 -4.46 -9.52
C ASN A 471 -28.87 -5.48 -9.92
N SER A 472 -27.75 -4.97 -10.43
CA SER A 472 -26.55 -5.72 -10.75
C SER A 472 -26.00 -6.48 -9.55
N LEU A 473 -25.78 -5.80 -8.42
CA LEU A 473 -25.35 -6.45 -7.17
C LEU A 473 -26.38 -7.50 -6.70
N THR A 474 -27.66 -7.19 -6.76
CA THR A 474 -28.75 -8.11 -6.36
C THR A 474 -28.71 -9.39 -7.20
N GLN A 475 -28.46 -9.30 -8.51
CA GLN A 475 -28.31 -10.48 -9.37
C GLN A 475 -27.11 -11.34 -8.96
N ILE A 476 -25.97 -10.70 -8.64
CA ILE A 476 -24.76 -11.39 -8.18
C ILE A 476 -25.04 -12.12 -6.86
N LEU A 477 -25.64 -11.44 -5.87
CA LEU A 477 -25.95 -12.04 -4.58
C LEU A 477 -26.95 -13.20 -4.71
N LYS A 478 -27.97 -13.08 -5.57
CA LYS A 478 -28.90 -14.18 -5.88
C LYS A 478 -28.18 -15.40 -6.46
N LEU A 479 -27.25 -15.18 -7.40
CA LEU A 479 -26.44 -16.26 -7.97
C LEU A 479 -25.55 -16.92 -6.91
N ARG A 480 -24.89 -16.13 -6.07
CA ARG A 480 -24.02 -16.64 -4.99
C ARG A 480 -24.82 -17.43 -3.95
N ARG A 481 -26.01 -16.96 -3.56
CA ARG A 481 -26.92 -17.66 -2.65
C ARG A 481 -27.32 -19.02 -3.21
N SER A 482 -27.72 -19.06 -4.48
CA SER A 482 -28.05 -20.33 -5.15
C SER A 482 -26.86 -21.30 -5.23
N GLN A 483 -25.64 -20.79 -5.46
CA GLN A 483 -24.43 -21.62 -5.46
C GLN A 483 -24.13 -22.20 -4.07
N GLN A 484 -24.30 -21.39 -3.02
CA GLN A 484 -24.10 -21.82 -1.64
C GLN A 484 -25.12 -22.90 -1.23
N GLU A 485 -26.39 -22.72 -1.59
CA GLU A 485 -27.47 -23.69 -1.31
C GLU A 485 -27.30 -25.01 -2.08
N SER A 486 -26.68 -24.98 -3.26
CA SER A 486 -26.47 -26.16 -4.11
C SER A 486 -25.37 -27.11 -3.63
N LYS A 487 -24.47 -26.65 -2.75
CA LYS A 487 -23.35 -27.47 -2.25
C LYS A 487 -23.76 -28.19 -0.96
N GLU A 488 -23.92 -29.51 -1.05
CA GLU A 488 -24.05 -30.37 0.13
C GLU A 488 -22.70 -30.46 0.88
N SER A 489 -22.61 -29.78 2.02
CA SER A 489 -21.63 -29.93 3.14
C SER A 489 -20.41 -28.98 3.27
N ALA A 490 -20.33 -28.43 4.50
CA ALA A 490 -19.22 -28.03 5.37
C ALA A 490 -18.08 -27.07 4.93
N GLU A 491 -17.81 -26.85 3.65
CA GLU A 491 -16.77 -25.88 3.25
C GLU A 491 -17.38 -24.50 2.98
N SER A 492 -16.87 -23.48 3.69
CA SER A 492 -17.22 -22.08 3.43
C SER A 492 -16.73 -21.68 2.03
N THR A 493 -17.66 -21.42 1.12
CA THR A 493 -17.32 -20.91 -0.21
C THR A 493 -16.86 -19.46 -0.11
N LEU A 494 -15.60 -19.20 -0.45
CA LEU A 494 -15.09 -17.85 -0.60
C LEU A 494 -15.50 -17.30 -1.96
N PHE A 495 -16.21 -16.18 -1.95
CA PHE A 495 -16.61 -15.47 -3.16
C PHE A 495 -15.67 -14.30 -3.41
N SER A 496 -15.09 -14.26 -4.61
CA SER A 496 -14.27 -13.14 -5.09
C SER A 496 -14.91 -12.50 -6.33
N PRO A 497 -14.88 -11.15 -6.50
CA PRO A 497 -14.45 -10.16 -5.50
C PRO A 497 -15.43 -10.09 -4.32
N HIS A 498 -14.92 -9.67 -3.16
CA HIS A 498 -15.71 -9.32 -1.99
C HIS A 498 -16.19 -7.86 -2.12
N TYR A 499 -17.50 -7.64 -2.01
CA TYR A 499 -18.07 -6.29 -2.13
C TYR A 499 -18.15 -5.62 -0.76
N VAL A 500 -17.65 -4.40 -0.64
CA VAL A 500 -17.81 -3.56 0.55
C VAL A 500 -18.80 -2.44 0.21
N VAL A 501 -19.99 -2.53 0.80
CA VAL A 501 -21.08 -1.56 0.58
C VAL A 501 -21.08 -0.55 1.73
N ILE A 502 -20.85 0.71 1.42
CA ILE A 502 -20.89 1.83 2.35
C ILE A 502 -22.22 2.55 2.15
N VAL A 503 -23.09 2.53 3.17
CA VAL A 503 -24.41 3.15 3.16
C VAL A 503 -24.40 4.37 4.07
N THR A 504 -24.48 5.55 3.47
CA THR A 504 -24.60 6.84 4.18
C THR A 504 -26.00 7.47 4.03
N ASP A 505 -26.78 7.05 3.04
CA ASP A 505 -28.18 7.42 2.88
C ASP A 505 -29.06 6.18 2.63
N GLU A 506 -29.81 5.79 3.66
CA GLU A 506 -30.73 4.67 3.58
C GLU A 506 -31.92 4.92 2.64
N LYS A 507 -32.28 6.19 2.38
CA LYS A 507 -33.46 6.52 1.55
C LYS A 507 -33.34 5.99 0.13
N LEU A 508 -32.12 5.85 -0.38
CA LEU A 508 -31.86 5.30 -1.69
C LEU A 508 -32.07 3.78 -1.76
N ILE A 509 -32.10 3.07 -0.63
CA ILE A 509 -32.22 1.61 -0.58
C ILE A 509 -33.55 1.10 -0.02
N LEU A 510 -34.31 1.89 0.76
CA LEU A 510 -35.55 1.46 1.43
C LEU A 510 -36.54 0.67 0.55
N ASP A 511 -36.78 1.11 -0.68
CA ASP A 511 -37.74 0.47 -1.61
C ASP A 511 -37.09 -0.56 -2.57
N HIS A 512 -35.81 -0.87 -2.39
CA HIS A 512 -35.06 -1.73 -3.30
C HIS A 512 -34.96 -3.17 -2.76
N VAL A 513 -35.05 -4.16 -3.65
CA VAL A 513 -35.01 -5.61 -3.32
C VAL A 513 -33.73 -6.02 -2.58
N ILE A 514 -32.65 -5.24 -2.72
CA ILE A 514 -31.37 -5.47 -2.04
C ILE A 514 -31.50 -5.45 -0.51
N MET A 515 -32.51 -4.76 0.05
CA MET A 515 -32.72 -4.66 1.49
C MET A 515 -32.97 -6.00 2.17
N GLU A 516 -33.55 -6.97 1.44
CA GLU A 516 -33.70 -8.35 1.93
C GLU A 516 -32.33 -8.93 2.30
N PHE A 517 -31.35 -8.81 1.40
CA PHE A 517 -29.98 -9.27 1.65
C PHE A 517 -29.30 -8.47 2.77
N PHE A 518 -29.53 -7.15 2.81
CA PHE A 518 -28.88 -6.30 3.80
C PHE A 518 -29.38 -6.54 5.21
N THR A 519 -30.64 -6.96 5.36
CA THR A 519 -31.24 -7.34 6.65
C THR A 519 -30.77 -8.73 7.09
N GLU A 520 -30.58 -9.68 6.17
CA GLU A 520 -30.16 -11.06 6.45
C GLU A 520 -28.64 -11.26 6.67
N ASP A 521 -27.82 -10.20 6.60
CA ASP A 521 -26.34 -10.26 6.63
C ASP A 521 -25.73 -11.02 5.43
N PRO A 522 -25.32 -10.32 4.34
CA PRO A 522 -24.80 -10.97 3.15
C PRO A 522 -23.29 -11.27 3.22
N THR A 523 -22.69 -11.22 4.41
CA THR A 523 -21.23 -11.43 4.58
C THR A 523 -20.79 -12.79 4.05
N ALA A 524 -21.58 -13.84 4.27
CA ALA A 524 -21.31 -15.18 3.73
C ALA A 524 -21.35 -15.26 2.19
N LEU A 525 -22.01 -14.30 1.53
CA LEU A 525 -22.07 -14.17 0.07
C LEU A 525 -20.94 -13.30 -0.49
N GLY A 526 -19.92 -12.99 0.33
CA GLY A 526 -18.80 -12.12 -0.04
C GLY A 526 -19.23 -10.66 -0.22
N CYS A 527 -20.08 -10.17 0.69
CA CYS A 527 -20.57 -8.79 0.70
C CYS A 527 -20.66 -8.26 2.13
N SER A 528 -19.82 -7.29 2.49
CA SER A 528 -19.87 -6.61 3.79
C SER A 528 -20.61 -5.29 3.68
N ILE A 529 -21.32 -4.91 4.73
CA ILE A 529 -22.11 -3.67 4.76
C ILE A 529 -21.65 -2.80 5.91
N ILE A 530 -21.59 -1.51 5.64
CA ILE A 530 -21.35 -0.46 6.62
C ILE A 530 -22.54 0.50 6.58
N PHE A 531 -23.20 0.69 7.71
CA PHE A 531 -24.27 1.67 7.90
C PHE A 531 -23.74 2.88 8.67
N VAL A 532 -24.13 4.08 8.25
CA VAL A 532 -23.82 5.33 8.96
C VAL A 532 -25.11 5.96 9.46
N GLU A 533 -25.21 6.11 10.76
CA GLU A 533 -26.37 6.71 11.44
C GLU A 533 -25.93 7.78 12.44
N ASP A 534 -26.85 8.68 12.79
CA ASP A 534 -26.55 9.74 13.77
C ASP A 534 -26.60 9.21 15.22
N VAL A 535 -27.43 8.20 15.48
CA VAL A 535 -27.68 7.66 16.82
C VAL A 535 -27.82 6.14 16.82
N LEU A 536 -27.47 5.53 17.95
CA LEU A 536 -27.54 4.07 18.14
C LEU A 536 -28.93 3.48 17.89
N SER A 537 -30.00 4.20 18.21
CA SER A 537 -31.37 3.72 18.04
C SER A 537 -31.84 3.62 16.59
N SER A 538 -31.11 4.23 15.65
CA SER A 538 -31.43 4.16 14.22
C SER A 538 -30.79 2.95 13.54
N LEU A 539 -29.75 2.37 14.15
CA LEU A 539 -29.08 1.18 13.62
C LEU A 539 -30.02 -0.04 13.62
N SER A 540 -29.91 -0.86 12.58
CA SER A 540 -30.64 -2.11 12.45
C SER A 540 -30.15 -3.18 13.43
N GLU A 541 -31.04 -4.10 13.82
CA GLU A 541 -30.75 -5.14 14.83
C GLU A 541 -29.69 -6.17 14.40
N ASN A 542 -29.40 -6.28 13.10
CA ASN A 542 -28.45 -7.23 12.54
C ASN A 542 -26.99 -6.75 12.56
N ILE A 543 -26.74 -5.51 13.02
CA ILE A 543 -25.39 -4.95 13.12
C ILE A 543 -24.63 -5.64 14.25
N LYS A 544 -23.46 -6.18 13.93
CA LYS A 544 -22.63 -6.94 14.88
C LYS A 544 -21.50 -6.11 15.49
N THR A 545 -21.02 -5.10 14.76
CA THR A 545 -19.92 -4.24 15.22
C THR A 545 -20.37 -2.79 15.19
N ILE A 546 -20.20 -2.07 16.30
CA ILE A 546 -20.68 -0.69 16.46
C ILE A 546 -19.51 0.21 16.88
N ILE A 547 -19.26 1.23 16.06
CA ILE A 547 -18.20 2.21 16.24
C ILE A 547 -18.85 3.57 16.45
N ASN A 548 -18.58 4.18 17.61
CA ASN A 548 -19.12 5.48 17.98
C ASN A 548 -18.02 6.55 17.95
N VAL A 549 -18.11 7.48 17.00
CA VAL A 549 -17.27 8.67 16.87
C VAL A 549 -17.84 9.75 17.79
N LYS A 550 -17.23 9.93 18.96
CA LYS A 550 -17.76 10.82 20.02
C LYS A 550 -17.47 12.28 19.71
N ASP A 551 -16.22 12.58 19.41
CA ASP A 551 -15.73 13.92 19.10
C ASP A 551 -14.62 13.84 18.05
N ARG A 552 -13.96 14.97 17.78
CA ARG A 552 -12.89 15.05 16.77
C ARG A 552 -11.75 14.07 17.07
N ASN A 553 -11.36 13.89 18.32
CA ASN A 553 -10.15 13.14 18.67
C ASN A 553 -10.45 11.75 19.23
N HIS A 554 -11.67 11.50 19.70
CA HIS A 554 -12.01 10.28 20.44
C HIS A 554 -13.15 9.49 19.80
N GLY A 555 -12.91 8.19 19.61
CA GLY A 555 -13.89 7.19 19.24
C GLY A 555 -14.00 6.09 20.29
N GLN A 556 -15.07 5.30 20.21
CA GLN A 556 -15.27 4.12 21.05
C GLN A 556 -15.79 2.95 20.24
N LEU A 557 -15.13 1.80 20.36
CA LEU A 557 -15.63 0.52 19.86
C LEU A 557 -16.59 -0.02 20.91
N VAL A 558 -17.89 0.19 20.67
CA VAL A 558 -18.94 -0.16 21.62
C VAL A 558 -19.13 -1.67 21.63
N MET A 559 -19.28 -2.25 20.45
CA MET A 559 -19.56 -3.67 20.24
C MET A 559 -18.70 -4.20 19.10
N GLU A 560 -18.24 -5.44 19.22
CA GLU A 560 -17.50 -6.17 18.20
C GLU A 560 -18.07 -7.59 18.11
N GLU A 561 -18.48 -8.02 16.91
CA GLU A 561 -19.01 -9.38 16.67
C GLU A 561 -20.19 -9.78 17.59
N GLY A 562 -21.00 -8.81 18.02
CA GLY A 562 -22.11 -9.01 18.95
C GLY A 562 -21.72 -9.00 20.43
N GLU A 563 -20.44 -8.88 20.75
CA GLU A 563 -19.94 -8.79 22.13
C GLU A 563 -19.64 -7.35 22.53
N LEU A 564 -20.03 -6.96 23.75
CA LEU A 564 -19.72 -5.65 24.31
C LEU A 564 -18.22 -5.51 24.57
N ARG A 565 -17.59 -4.46 24.02
CA ARG A 565 -16.15 -4.18 24.16
C ARG A 565 -15.86 -2.90 24.93
N GLU A 566 -16.59 -1.81 24.68
CA GLU A 566 -16.40 -0.48 25.28
C GLU A 566 -14.95 0.06 25.25
N VAL A 567 -14.21 -0.18 24.17
CA VAL A 567 -12.80 0.25 24.06
C VAL A 567 -12.72 1.65 23.48
N ASP A 568 -12.21 2.61 24.26
CA ASP A 568 -11.93 3.98 23.79
C ASP A 568 -10.62 4.03 23.00
N PHE A 569 -10.58 4.85 21.95
CA PHE A 569 -9.42 5.08 21.11
C PHE A 569 -9.33 6.52 20.61
N ALA A 570 -8.12 6.94 20.27
CA ALA A 570 -7.85 8.20 19.58
C ALA A 570 -8.02 7.99 18.07
N LEU A 571 -8.84 8.82 17.42
CA LEU A 571 -9.12 8.75 15.99
C LEU A 571 -7.89 9.14 15.17
N ASP A 572 -7.72 8.48 14.03
CA ASP A 572 -6.76 8.93 13.01
C ASP A 572 -7.40 10.04 12.15
N HIS A 573 -6.57 10.93 11.61
CA HIS A 573 -6.99 12.00 10.72
C HIS A 573 -6.11 12.06 9.49
N PHE A 574 -6.62 12.66 8.42
CA PHE A 574 -5.74 13.08 7.35
C PHE A 574 -4.82 14.23 7.84
N PRO A 575 -3.55 14.26 7.40
CA PRO A 575 -2.68 15.41 7.62
C PRO A 575 -3.31 16.71 7.10
N VAL A 576 -2.85 17.84 7.63
CA VAL A 576 -3.31 19.17 7.17
C VAL A 576 -2.96 19.33 5.69
N ASP A 577 -3.91 19.80 4.89
CA ASP A 577 -3.79 19.98 3.44
C ASP A 577 -3.42 18.70 2.66
N TYR A 578 -3.76 17.52 3.20
CA TYR A 578 -3.53 16.25 2.53
C TYR A 578 -4.36 16.09 1.25
N ASP A 579 -3.68 15.72 0.16
CA ASP A 579 -4.34 15.36 -1.09
C ASP A 579 -4.92 13.94 -1.02
N LYS A 580 -6.26 13.86 -0.89
CA LYS A 580 -6.99 12.59 -0.85
C LYS A 580 -6.90 11.79 -2.15
N GLU A 581 -6.56 12.43 -3.27
CA GLU A 581 -6.37 11.74 -4.54
C GLU A 581 -5.00 11.06 -4.65
N ALA A 582 -4.01 11.40 -3.82
CA ALA A 582 -2.63 10.97 -3.97
C ALA A 582 -2.48 9.43 -4.08
N ILE A 583 -2.95 8.70 -3.06
CA ILE A 583 -2.93 7.22 -3.06
C ILE A 583 -3.79 6.67 -4.20
N ALA A 584 -4.99 7.23 -4.41
CA ALA A 584 -5.92 6.74 -5.42
C ALA A 584 -5.35 6.84 -6.84
N ARG A 585 -4.65 7.94 -7.16
CA ARG A 585 -3.98 8.16 -8.44
C ARG A 585 -2.75 7.28 -8.63
N ARG A 586 -1.98 7.02 -7.58
CA ARG A 586 -0.82 6.10 -7.66
C ARG A 586 -1.24 4.64 -7.85
N LEU A 587 -2.38 4.23 -7.27
CA LEU A 587 -2.94 2.89 -7.45
C LEU A 587 -3.73 2.71 -8.76
N ALA A 588 -4.31 3.78 -9.30
CA ALA A 588 -5.11 3.75 -10.53
C ALA A 588 -4.45 3.07 -11.75
N PRO A 589 -3.17 3.36 -12.08
CA PRO A 589 -2.52 2.76 -13.24
C PRO A 589 -2.10 1.31 -13.02
N LEU A 590 -1.94 0.86 -11.77
CA LEU A 590 -1.38 -0.45 -11.46
C LEU A 590 -2.25 -1.58 -12.01
N ASN A 591 -1.67 -2.38 -12.90
CA ASN A 591 -2.29 -3.56 -13.44
C ASN A 591 -1.86 -4.79 -12.64
N HIS A 592 -2.72 -5.25 -11.73
CA HIS A 592 -2.39 -6.41 -10.91
C HIS A 592 -2.57 -7.71 -11.69
N LEU A 593 -1.44 -8.31 -12.04
CA LEU A 593 -1.36 -9.56 -12.80
C LEU A 593 -1.57 -10.77 -11.87
N GLN A 594 -2.75 -11.40 -11.95
CA GLN A 594 -3.08 -12.58 -11.13
C GLN A 594 -2.40 -13.88 -11.58
N ASN A 595 -2.10 -14.04 -12.88
CA ASN A 595 -1.57 -15.28 -13.45
C ASN A 595 -0.50 -15.00 -14.51
N LEU A 596 0.67 -15.65 -14.40
CA LEU A 596 1.81 -15.57 -15.33
C LEU A 596 1.65 -16.42 -16.61
N LYS A 597 0.43 -16.77 -17.05
CA LYS A 597 0.24 -17.64 -18.21
C LYS A 597 -0.89 -17.16 -19.11
N SER A 598 -0.54 -16.97 -20.39
CA SER A 598 -1.39 -16.90 -21.60
C SER A 598 -2.88 -17.24 -21.36
N SER A 599 -3.58 -16.32 -20.72
CA SER A 599 -5.02 -16.36 -20.55
C SER A 599 -5.63 -15.51 -21.66
N ILE A 600 -6.82 -15.90 -22.11
CA ILE A 600 -7.68 -14.98 -22.87
C ILE A 600 -7.80 -13.71 -22.00
N PRO A 601 -7.47 -12.52 -22.53
CA PRO A 601 -7.58 -11.29 -21.74
C PRO A 601 -9.03 -11.09 -21.26
N ASP A 602 -9.22 -10.65 -20.02
CA ASP A 602 -10.55 -10.42 -19.44
C ASP A 602 -11.33 -9.34 -20.20
N ARG A 603 -10.60 -8.35 -20.73
CA ARG A 603 -11.09 -7.32 -21.66
C ARG A 603 -9.96 -6.86 -22.57
N VAL A 604 -10.33 -6.35 -23.74
CA VAL A 604 -9.43 -5.69 -24.67
C VAL A 604 -10.19 -4.48 -25.19
N THR A 605 -9.61 -3.29 -25.12
CA THR A 605 -10.24 -2.11 -25.70
C THR A 605 -10.19 -2.18 -27.22
N PHE A 606 -11.06 -1.42 -27.90
CA PHE A 606 -11.06 -1.40 -29.36
C PHE A 606 -9.70 -0.93 -29.93
N MET A 607 -9.06 0.04 -29.28
CA MET A 607 -7.76 0.58 -29.72
C MET A 607 -6.62 -0.42 -29.51
N GLU A 608 -6.58 -1.07 -28.35
CA GLU A 608 -5.62 -2.16 -28.05
C GLU A 608 -5.74 -3.31 -29.05
N MET A 609 -6.96 -3.67 -29.49
CA MET A 609 -7.18 -4.72 -30.48
C MET A 609 -6.50 -4.40 -31.84
N TYR A 610 -6.29 -3.12 -32.15
CA TYR A 610 -5.56 -2.67 -33.34
C TYR A 610 -4.09 -2.32 -33.07
N HIS A 611 -3.62 -2.50 -31.83
CA HIS A 611 -2.31 -2.05 -31.37
C HIS A 611 -2.07 -0.56 -31.67
N ALA A 612 -3.08 0.27 -31.38
CA ALA A 612 -3.06 1.71 -31.61
C ALA A 612 -3.27 2.45 -30.28
N GLU A 613 -2.47 3.48 -30.04
CA GLU A 613 -2.59 4.39 -28.89
C GLU A 613 -3.38 5.64 -29.27
N SER A 614 -3.34 6.04 -30.55
CA SER A 614 -4.09 7.18 -31.10
C SER A 614 -4.98 6.79 -32.29
N VAL A 615 -5.99 7.60 -32.59
CA VAL A 615 -6.95 7.32 -33.69
C VAL A 615 -6.25 7.34 -35.05
N GLU A 616 -5.24 8.19 -35.20
CA GLU A 616 -4.43 8.33 -36.41
C GLU A 616 -3.67 7.04 -36.74
N GLU A 617 -3.23 6.29 -35.71
CA GLU A 617 -2.50 5.03 -35.85
C GLU A 617 -3.35 3.88 -36.39
N LEU A 618 -4.68 4.01 -36.36
CA LEU A 618 -5.57 3.06 -37.04
C LEU A 618 -5.33 3.03 -38.55
N LYS A 619 -4.78 4.11 -39.13
CA LYS A 619 -4.41 4.22 -40.55
C LYS A 619 -5.57 3.88 -41.48
N VAL A 620 -6.75 4.40 -41.16
CA VAL A 620 -8.01 4.12 -41.88
C VAL A 620 -7.89 4.32 -43.41
N PRO A 621 -7.31 5.43 -43.93
CA PRO A 621 -7.16 5.61 -45.37
C PRO A 621 -6.30 4.51 -46.03
N GLU A 622 -5.18 4.16 -45.41
CA GLU A 622 -4.27 3.12 -45.91
C GLU A 622 -4.96 1.75 -45.92
N ARG A 623 -5.75 1.45 -44.87
CA ARG A 623 -6.56 0.23 -44.80
C ARG A 623 -7.59 0.19 -45.93
N TRP A 624 -8.31 1.29 -46.18
CA TRP A 624 -9.30 1.35 -47.25
C TRP A 624 -8.70 1.13 -48.64
N ASP A 625 -7.48 1.60 -48.86
CA ASP A 625 -6.75 1.39 -50.11
C ASP A 625 -6.24 -0.05 -50.25
N SER A 626 -5.76 -0.65 -49.14
CA SER A 626 -5.17 -1.99 -49.14
C SER A 626 -6.20 -3.13 -49.14
N HIS A 627 -7.37 -2.91 -48.52
CA HIS A 627 -8.36 -3.96 -48.29
C HIS A 627 -9.20 -4.24 -49.54
N ALA A 628 -9.42 -5.53 -49.79
CA ALA A 628 -10.14 -6.04 -50.94
C ALA A 628 -11.35 -6.87 -50.47
N PRO A 629 -12.54 -6.27 -50.31
CA PRO A 629 -13.76 -6.96 -49.81
C PRO A 629 -14.13 -8.20 -50.64
N TYR A 630 -13.88 -8.18 -51.96
CA TYR A 630 -14.08 -9.33 -52.85
C TYR A 630 -13.14 -10.52 -52.60
N LYS A 631 -12.11 -10.36 -51.76
CA LYS A 631 -11.21 -11.44 -51.29
C LYS A 631 -11.53 -11.87 -49.87
N SER A 632 -11.74 -10.92 -48.98
CA SER A 632 -11.97 -11.17 -47.55
C SER A 632 -12.74 -10.01 -46.92
N LEU A 633 -13.65 -10.35 -46.01
CA LEU A 633 -14.35 -9.41 -45.12
C LEU A 633 -13.97 -9.70 -43.66
N ALA A 634 -12.77 -10.23 -43.44
CA ALA A 634 -12.25 -10.50 -42.11
C ALA A 634 -11.97 -9.19 -41.38
N VAL A 635 -12.53 -9.06 -40.19
CA VAL A 635 -12.24 -7.95 -39.29
C VAL A 635 -12.01 -8.46 -37.87
N PRO A 636 -11.14 -7.82 -37.09
CA PRO A 636 -10.88 -8.23 -35.71
C PRO A 636 -12.09 -7.95 -34.82
N LEU A 637 -12.34 -8.86 -33.87
CA LEU A 637 -13.47 -8.80 -32.94
C LEU A 637 -13.06 -9.04 -31.48
N GLY A 638 -11.90 -9.64 -31.23
CA GLY A 638 -11.37 -9.88 -29.88
C GLY A 638 -10.09 -10.70 -29.91
N LEU A 639 -9.65 -11.18 -28.75
CA LEU A 639 -8.42 -11.97 -28.59
C LEU A 639 -8.71 -13.36 -27.98
N ARG A 640 -7.97 -14.38 -28.43
CA ARG A 640 -7.86 -15.71 -27.79
C ARG A 640 -6.62 -15.83 -26.88
N GLY A 641 -5.73 -14.86 -26.98
CA GLY A 641 -4.50 -14.68 -26.21
C GLY A 641 -3.84 -13.37 -26.66
N GLN A 642 -2.80 -12.90 -25.97
CA GLN A 642 -2.18 -11.58 -26.19
C GLN A 642 -1.87 -11.28 -27.66
N ASP A 643 -1.40 -12.27 -28.43
CA ASP A 643 -1.06 -12.15 -29.85
C ASP A 643 -1.99 -12.93 -30.80
N ASP A 644 -3.13 -13.47 -30.31
CA ASP A 644 -4.05 -14.28 -31.11
C ASP A 644 -5.38 -13.56 -31.35
N VAL A 645 -5.45 -12.81 -32.45
CA VAL A 645 -6.64 -12.02 -32.82
C VAL A 645 -7.74 -12.90 -33.42
N VAL A 646 -8.89 -12.91 -32.76
CA VAL A 646 -10.13 -13.50 -33.28
C VAL A 646 -10.75 -12.54 -34.29
N SER A 647 -10.82 -12.99 -35.53
CA SER A 647 -11.48 -12.25 -36.61
C SER A 647 -12.82 -12.88 -37.00
N LEU A 648 -13.80 -12.03 -37.30
CA LEU A 648 -15.07 -12.43 -37.92
C LEU A 648 -15.03 -12.11 -39.41
N ASN A 649 -15.25 -13.11 -40.27
CA ASN A 649 -15.19 -12.96 -41.72
C ASN A 649 -16.49 -13.43 -42.38
N LEU A 650 -17.41 -12.51 -42.66
CA LEU A 650 -18.69 -12.81 -43.32
C LEU A 650 -18.57 -12.96 -44.86
N HIS A 651 -17.36 -13.15 -45.38
CA HIS A 651 -17.21 -13.52 -46.78
C HIS A 651 -17.76 -14.94 -47.03
N GLU A 652 -18.38 -15.15 -48.18
CA GLU A 652 -19.06 -16.42 -48.55
C GLU A 652 -18.12 -17.65 -48.52
N ARG A 653 -16.82 -17.43 -48.68
CA ARG A 653 -15.77 -18.47 -48.67
C ARG A 653 -15.14 -18.70 -47.28
N ALA A 654 -15.58 -17.96 -46.26
CA ALA A 654 -15.05 -18.00 -44.91
C ALA A 654 -16.15 -18.45 -43.93
N HIS A 655 -16.62 -17.58 -43.03
CA HIS A 655 -17.66 -17.93 -42.04
C HIS A 655 -19.08 -17.87 -42.62
N GLY A 656 -19.23 -17.35 -43.84
CA GLY A 656 -20.52 -17.26 -44.55
C GLY A 656 -21.18 -15.89 -44.44
N PRO A 657 -22.12 -15.57 -45.35
CA PRO A 657 -22.67 -14.21 -45.51
C PRO A 657 -23.71 -13.82 -44.45
N HIS A 658 -24.15 -14.75 -43.61
CA HIS A 658 -25.19 -14.55 -42.60
C HIS A 658 -24.74 -15.15 -41.27
N GLY A 659 -25.02 -14.44 -40.16
CA GLY A 659 -24.69 -14.87 -38.81
C GLY A 659 -25.86 -14.70 -37.86
N LEU A 660 -25.90 -15.51 -36.80
CA LEU A 660 -26.85 -15.39 -35.69
C LEU A 660 -26.07 -15.09 -34.40
N ILE A 661 -26.44 -14.02 -33.70
CA ILE A 661 -25.88 -13.68 -32.39
C ILE A 661 -26.98 -13.83 -31.34
N ALA A 662 -26.77 -14.72 -30.37
CA ALA A 662 -27.70 -14.99 -29.27
C ALA A 662 -27.01 -14.76 -27.92
N GLY A 663 -27.73 -14.16 -26.98
CA GLY A 663 -27.22 -13.87 -25.64
C GLY A 663 -28.31 -13.26 -24.75
N THR A 664 -28.25 -13.54 -23.45
CA THR A 664 -29.14 -12.94 -22.43
C THR A 664 -28.83 -11.45 -22.24
N THR A 665 -29.72 -10.69 -21.62
CA THR A 665 -29.43 -9.29 -21.25
C THR A 665 -28.18 -9.23 -20.38
N GLY A 666 -27.25 -8.32 -20.69
CA GLY A 666 -25.97 -8.18 -19.97
C GLY A 666 -24.83 -9.06 -20.50
N SER A 667 -25.10 -9.99 -21.44
CA SER A 667 -24.05 -10.86 -22.02
C SER A 667 -23.10 -10.19 -23.03
N GLY A 668 -23.23 -8.87 -23.26
CA GLY A 668 -22.39 -8.15 -24.22
C GLY A 668 -22.83 -8.22 -25.69
N LYS A 669 -24.02 -8.75 -26.00
CA LYS A 669 -24.53 -8.83 -27.40
C LYS A 669 -24.47 -7.49 -28.16
N SER A 670 -24.93 -6.41 -27.53
CA SER A 670 -24.92 -5.08 -28.17
C SER A 670 -23.51 -4.57 -28.41
N GLU A 671 -22.61 -4.79 -27.43
CA GLU A 671 -21.21 -4.39 -27.49
C GLU A 671 -20.47 -5.11 -28.63
N LEU A 672 -20.75 -6.41 -28.80
CA LEU A 672 -20.19 -7.23 -29.88
C LEU A 672 -20.60 -6.70 -31.26
N ILE A 673 -21.89 -6.35 -31.44
CA ILE A 673 -22.40 -5.79 -32.70
C ILE A 673 -21.77 -4.43 -32.97
N GLN A 674 -21.66 -3.57 -31.94
CA GLN A 674 -21.02 -2.26 -32.08
C GLN A 674 -19.55 -2.39 -32.49
N SER A 675 -18.80 -3.25 -31.80
CA SER A 675 -17.39 -3.54 -32.10
C SER A 675 -17.22 -4.07 -33.53
N TYR A 676 -18.11 -4.95 -33.97
CA TYR A 676 -18.07 -5.49 -35.33
C TYR A 676 -18.32 -4.42 -36.41
N ILE A 677 -19.32 -3.55 -36.22
CA ILE A 677 -19.62 -2.45 -37.15
C ILE A 677 -18.43 -1.49 -37.23
N LEU A 678 -17.85 -1.11 -36.09
CA LEU A 678 -16.67 -0.26 -36.04
C LEU A 678 -15.48 -0.90 -36.77
N SER A 679 -15.21 -2.19 -36.52
CA SER A 679 -14.13 -2.90 -37.20
C SER A 679 -14.34 -2.97 -38.72
N LEU A 680 -15.57 -3.13 -39.21
CA LEU A 680 -15.86 -3.03 -40.64
C LEU A 680 -15.62 -1.63 -41.20
N ALA A 681 -16.04 -0.58 -40.48
CA ALA A 681 -15.86 0.81 -40.91
C ALA A 681 -14.38 1.22 -40.98
N VAL A 682 -13.56 0.75 -40.03
CA VAL A 682 -12.11 0.99 -39.98
C VAL A 682 -11.38 0.29 -41.13
N ASN A 683 -11.77 -0.93 -41.49
CA ASN A 683 -11.05 -1.72 -42.49
C ASN A 683 -11.55 -1.54 -43.93
N PHE A 684 -12.80 -1.10 -44.14
CA PHE A 684 -13.39 -1.03 -45.48
C PHE A 684 -14.01 0.33 -45.78
N HIS A 685 -13.83 0.81 -47.03
CA HIS A 685 -14.42 2.07 -47.49
C HIS A 685 -15.96 1.98 -47.54
N PRO A 686 -16.72 3.09 -47.38
CA PRO A 686 -18.18 3.12 -47.57
C PRO A 686 -18.70 2.63 -48.94
N TYR A 687 -17.80 2.58 -49.93
CA TYR A 687 -18.10 2.04 -51.27
C TYR A 687 -17.97 0.52 -51.34
N ASP A 688 -17.31 -0.07 -50.35
CA ASP A 688 -17.04 -1.49 -50.21
C ASP A 688 -18.04 -2.15 -49.26
N VAL A 689 -18.38 -1.48 -48.14
CA VAL A 689 -19.30 -1.97 -47.10
C VAL A 689 -20.26 -0.86 -46.66
N ALA A 690 -21.53 -1.20 -46.44
CA ALA A 690 -22.57 -0.29 -45.96
C ALA A 690 -23.54 -1.01 -45.01
N PHE A 691 -24.19 -0.24 -44.13
CA PHE A 691 -25.04 -0.75 -43.05
C PHE A 691 -26.48 -0.26 -43.17
N LEU A 692 -27.44 -1.18 -42.96
CA LEU A 692 -28.84 -0.87 -42.70
C LEU A 692 -29.24 -1.44 -41.33
N LEU A 693 -29.25 -0.59 -40.30
CA LEU A 693 -29.47 -1.05 -38.94
C LEU A 693 -30.96 -1.12 -38.59
N ILE A 694 -31.41 -2.27 -38.10
CA ILE A 694 -32.80 -2.51 -37.68
C ILE A 694 -32.85 -2.84 -36.18
N ASP A 695 -33.43 -1.93 -35.38
CA ASP A 695 -33.56 -2.08 -33.93
C ASP A 695 -35.04 -2.11 -33.50
N TYR A 696 -35.47 -3.25 -32.98
CA TYR A 696 -36.86 -3.51 -32.58
C TYR A 696 -37.26 -2.86 -31.23
N LYS A 697 -36.32 -2.47 -30.35
CA LYS A 697 -36.64 -2.19 -28.94
C LYS A 697 -36.12 -0.85 -28.38
N GLY A 698 -35.57 0.06 -29.18
CA GLY A 698 -35.34 1.43 -28.67
C GLY A 698 -34.33 2.34 -29.35
N GLY A 699 -33.75 2.02 -30.51
CA GLY A 699 -32.97 2.95 -31.34
C GLY A 699 -31.65 3.47 -30.76
N GLY A 700 -31.38 3.24 -29.47
CA GLY A 700 -30.20 3.75 -28.77
C GLY A 700 -28.89 3.20 -29.34
N MET A 701 -28.89 1.97 -29.86
CA MET A 701 -27.70 1.37 -30.46
C MET A 701 -27.43 1.94 -31.86
N ALA A 702 -28.47 2.12 -32.68
CA ALA A 702 -28.31 2.60 -34.06
C ALA A 702 -27.87 4.07 -34.14
N ASN A 703 -28.30 4.90 -33.17
CA ASN A 703 -27.94 6.31 -33.10
C ASN A 703 -26.44 6.57 -32.89
N LEU A 704 -25.69 5.59 -32.36
CA LEU A 704 -24.24 5.71 -32.18
C LEU A 704 -23.49 5.85 -33.50
N PHE A 705 -24.08 5.37 -34.60
CA PHE A 705 -23.45 5.33 -35.93
C PHE A 705 -23.99 6.37 -36.91
N LYS A 706 -24.85 7.29 -36.45
CA LYS A 706 -25.59 8.21 -37.34
C LYS A 706 -24.70 9.04 -38.28
N ASP A 707 -23.47 9.33 -37.83
CA ASP A 707 -22.51 10.16 -38.55
C ASP A 707 -21.51 9.32 -39.37
N LEU A 708 -21.60 7.98 -39.34
CA LEU A 708 -20.75 7.12 -40.16
C LEU A 708 -21.20 7.18 -41.63
N PRO A 709 -20.27 7.40 -42.58
CA PRO A 709 -20.60 7.42 -44.01
C PRO A 709 -21.06 6.05 -44.54
N HIS A 710 -20.77 4.97 -43.82
CA HIS A 710 -21.22 3.61 -44.13
C HIS A 710 -22.71 3.38 -43.84
N LEU A 711 -23.34 4.23 -43.02
CA LEU A 711 -24.72 4.03 -42.60
C LEU A 711 -25.70 4.56 -43.65
N LEU A 712 -26.47 3.67 -44.29
CA LEU A 712 -27.49 4.06 -45.26
C LEU A 712 -28.78 4.53 -44.60
N GLY A 713 -29.08 3.98 -43.41
CA GLY A 713 -30.26 4.35 -42.64
C GLY A 713 -30.45 3.47 -41.41
N THR A 714 -31.31 3.94 -40.51
CA THR A 714 -31.72 3.23 -39.30
C THR A 714 -33.22 3.04 -39.29
N ILE A 715 -33.66 1.87 -38.84
CA ILE A 715 -35.06 1.52 -38.70
C ILE A 715 -35.26 1.13 -37.24
N THR A 716 -35.95 1.98 -36.48
CA THR A 716 -36.13 1.83 -35.03
C THR A 716 -37.61 1.81 -34.66
N ASN A 717 -37.97 1.16 -33.55
CA ASN A 717 -39.34 1.16 -33.01
C ASN A 717 -40.38 0.69 -34.03
N LEU A 718 -40.07 -0.42 -34.71
CA LEU A 718 -40.87 -0.99 -35.78
C LEU A 718 -42.30 -1.33 -35.33
N ASP A 719 -43.27 -0.59 -35.84
CA ASP A 719 -44.66 -1.04 -35.94
C ASP A 719 -44.87 -1.92 -37.20
N GLY A 720 -46.02 -2.59 -37.30
CA GLY A 720 -46.31 -3.49 -38.42
C GLY A 720 -46.27 -2.81 -39.81
N ALA A 721 -46.58 -1.51 -39.90
CA ALA A 721 -46.59 -0.76 -41.16
C ALA A 721 -45.19 -0.29 -41.57
N GLN A 722 -44.33 0.05 -40.61
CA GLN A 722 -42.92 0.39 -40.83
C GLN A 722 -42.12 -0.84 -41.26
N ALA A 723 -42.39 -2.01 -40.68
CA ALA A 723 -41.73 -3.26 -41.05
C ALA A 723 -42.00 -3.63 -42.53
N MET A 724 -43.26 -3.48 -42.99
CA MET A 724 -43.62 -3.74 -44.39
C MET A 724 -42.99 -2.75 -45.37
N ARG A 725 -42.85 -1.46 -44.99
CA ARG A 725 -42.12 -0.47 -45.79
C ARG A 725 -40.64 -0.79 -45.90
N ALA A 726 -40.01 -1.23 -44.81
CA ALA A 726 -38.62 -1.67 -44.80
C ALA A 726 -38.41 -2.87 -45.75
N LEU A 727 -39.25 -3.90 -45.66
CA LEU A 727 -39.20 -5.07 -46.55
C LEU A 727 -39.38 -4.69 -48.02
N THR A 728 -40.29 -3.76 -48.32
CA THR A 728 -40.51 -3.27 -49.69
C THR A 728 -39.27 -2.57 -50.24
N SER A 729 -38.60 -1.78 -49.41
CA SER A 729 -37.36 -1.06 -49.78
C SER A 729 -36.19 -2.02 -50.01
N ILE A 730 -36.04 -3.04 -49.15
CA ILE A 730 -35.03 -4.10 -49.30
C ILE A 730 -35.28 -4.88 -50.61
N ASN A 731 -36.53 -5.25 -50.91
CA ASN A 731 -36.86 -5.94 -52.16
C ASN A 731 -36.56 -5.08 -53.39
N ALA A 732 -36.82 -3.77 -53.33
CA ALA A 732 -36.47 -2.85 -54.42
C ALA A 732 -34.95 -2.79 -54.65
N GLU A 733 -34.15 -2.79 -53.58
CA GLU A 733 -32.68 -2.81 -53.65
C GLU A 733 -32.16 -4.14 -54.21
N ILE A 734 -32.76 -5.28 -53.84
CA ILE A 734 -32.43 -6.59 -54.45
C ILE A 734 -32.61 -6.53 -55.98
N HIS A 735 -33.77 -6.07 -56.45
CA HIS A 735 -34.04 -5.96 -57.88
C HIS A 735 -33.17 -4.92 -58.60
N ARG A 736 -32.71 -3.88 -57.89
CA ARG A 736 -31.72 -2.94 -58.44
C ARG A 736 -30.38 -3.64 -58.64
N ARG A 737 -29.90 -4.40 -57.65
CA ARG A 737 -28.63 -5.14 -57.72
C ARG A 737 -28.65 -6.20 -58.81
N GLU A 738 -29.74 -6.96 -58.95
CA GLU A 738 -29.92 -7.95 -60.02
C GLU A 738 -29.77 -7.31 -61.42
N ARG A 739 -30.36 -6.13 -61.62
CA ARG A 739 -30.24 -5.38 -62.89
C ARG A 739 -28.80 -4.92 -63.15
N LEU A 740 -28.11 -4.41 -62.13
CA LEU A 740 -26.70 -4.01 -62.25
C LEU A 740 -25.79 -5.20 -62.55
N PHE A 741 -26.03 -6.35 -61.92
CA PHE A 741 -25.29 -7.58 -62.16
C PHE A 741 -25.49 -8.10 -63.59
N ALA A 742 -26.74 -8.17 -64.05
CA ALA A 742 -27.07 -8.56 -65.41
C ALA A 742 -26.44 -7.62 -66.46
N ALA A 743 -26.51 -6.30 -66.26
CA ALA A 743 -25.95 -5.31 -67.16
C ALA A 743 -24.41 -5.41 -67.29
N ASN A 744 -23.74 -5.88 -66.24
CA ASN A 744 -22.28 -5.98 -66.19
C ASN A 744 -21.76 -7.42 -66.34
N GLY A 745 -22.64 -8.38 -66.68
CA GLY A 745 -22.27 -9.77 -66.94
C GLY A 745 -21.63 -10.48 -65.74
N VAL A 746 -22.08 -10.16 -64.52
CA VAL A 746 -21.61 -10.80 -63.27
C VAL A 746 -22.80 -11.41 -62.54
N ASN A 747 -22.55 -12.43 -61.73
CA ASN A 747 -23.61 -13.13 -60.98
C ASN A 747 -23.47 -12.97 -59.46
N HIS A 748 -22.38 -12.35 -58.99
CA HIS A 748 -22.07 -12.19 -57.56
C HIS A 748 -21.47 -10.81 -57.29
N ILE A 749 -21.76 -10.25 -56.12
CA ILE A 749 -21.26 -8.94 -55.68
C ILE A 749 -19.73 -8.85 -55.69
N ASN A 750 -19.04 -9.93 -55.30
CA ASN A 750 -17.57 -10.00 -55.30
C ASN A 750 -16.98 -9.75 -56.71
N GLN A 751 -17.65 -10.25 -57.75
CA GLN A 751 -17.22 -10.03 -59.13
C GLN A 751 -17.47 -8.57 -59.55
N TYR A 752 -18.61 -8.01 -59.15
CA TYR A 752 -18.93 -6.61 -59.42
C TYR A 752 -17.93 -5.66 -58.74
N GLN A 753 -17.62 -5.86 -57.46
CA GLN A 753 -16.66 -5.04 -56.73
C GLN A 753 -15.23 -5.16 -57.29
N LYS A 754 -14.84 -6.36 -57.75
CA LYS A 754 -13.58 -6.54 -58.45
C LYS A 754 -13.52 -5.69 -59.73
N LYS A 755 -14.60 -5.67 -60.53
CA LYS A 755 -14.71 -4.81 -61.71
C LYS A 755 -14.63 -3.33 -61.35
N TYR A 756 -15.27 -2.91 -60.25
CA TYR A 756 -15.22 -1.53 -59.77
C TYR A 756 -13.79 -1.12 -59.38
N LYS A 757 -13.08 -1.95 -58.61
CA LYS A 757 -11.68 -1.69 -58.23
C LYS A 757 -10.72 -1.69 -59.44
N LEU A 758 -11.06 -2.39 -60.52
CA LEU A 758 -10.31 -2.35 -61.80
C LEU A 758 -10.70 -1.16 -62.70
N GLY A 759 -11.69 -0.35 -62.30
CA GLY A 759 -12.21 0.76 -63.10
C GLY A 759 -13.07 0.34 -64.30
N GLU A 760 -13.51 -0.92 -64.37
CA GLU A 760 -14.36 -1.44 -65.45
C GLU A 760 -15.83 -0.99 -65.32
N VAL A 761 -16.26 -0.61 -64.11
CA VAL A 761 -17.60 -0.07 -63.82
C VAL A 761 -17.47 1.21 -62.98
N ALA A 762 -18.35 2.19 -63.22
CA ALA A 762 -18.25 3.52 -62.61
C ALA A 762 -18.99 3.64 -61.27
N GLU A 763 -20.05 2.85 -61.06
CA GLU A 763 -20.91 2.96 -59.86
C GLU A 763 -20.44 1.96 -58.78
N PRO A 764 -20.09 2.40 -57.56
CA PRO A 764 -19.78 1.51 -56.45
C PRO A 764 -21.02 0.75 -55.98
N LEU A 765 -20.82 -0.50 -55.57
CA LEU A 765 -21.88 -1.30 -54.97
C LEU A 765 -21.37 -2.00 -53.71
N PRO A 766 -21.67 -1.45 -52.51
CA PRO A 766 -21.16 -2.00 -51.26
C PRO A 766 -21.88 -3.29 -50.86
N HIS A 767 -21.19 -4.15 -50.10
CA HIS A 767 -21.82 -5.20 -49.31
C HIS A 767 -22.76 -4.54 -48.31
N LEU A 768 -24.04 -4.95 -48.33
CA LEU A 768 -25.05 -4.41 -47.44
C LEU A 768 -25.28 -5.39 -46.29
N PHE A 769 -25.00 -4.93 -45.07
CA PHE A 769 -25.21 -5.68 -43.83
C PHE A 769 -26.39 -5.14 -43.02
#